data_AF-A0A8T5E134-F1
#
_entry.id   AF-A0A8T5E134-F1
#
_cell.length_a   1.000
_cell.length_b   1.000
_cell.length_c   1.000
_cell.angle_alpha   90.00
_cell.angle_beta   90.00
_cell.angle_gamma   90.00
#
_symmetry.space_group_name_H-M   'P 1'
#
loop_
_entity.id
_entity.type
_entity.pdbx_description
1 polymer ?
#
loop_
_entity_poly.entity_id
_entity_poly.type
_entity_poly.pdbx_seq_one_letter_code
_entity_poly.pdbx_strand_id
1 'polypeptide(L)'
;MERQWIRALLVSLIMILSSLAGCLDAEDNTPEPVTITGDDITDNSNNTTSDNEVVQIQPLGNVMVSTYHVGELVSAVAGEHVTIEYMSQNNIPVHDYEPSVADLIRLQESDLFFYHGLGLEPWVESTLSSLGTNAPPSYMTHAMPSGQTSLDYESMMISEICEHMSEGPYEATTLVMDKSVLPEIHAEHNVHPLSFPEMDDNHDDHDEHNGTEEHDDHDDHDGHEGHNHGTPEKVIDNPVNCPANTVISIFHLEEGAYILEFEAEEENAFDMVALKMGGGHADHDHEGHDDHEDGKDYCHNTITHENYDSNEIDCETAGHVWMEGDDDHDDHNETDDHDDHDFDEATPQEIIDLYDYNNDSHLSWDEFWTIWTDDDHNETDDHDDHNETDDHDDHNETDDHDDHNETDDPDDYNDEDSLRDLFNASDENGDQLLDLLELGHFIEELGGDHNEHEGHVGYVSIHIDQEGDYGFALPMDVEFHILMGGDDHDGHDDHDGHDNHDGHDDHDEGLCHDTTTHENYDLNETDCENAGHVWMEGDEEDDDHDDESNNTIVAEDDEDISYDPHSWLDPLAFEAQLNIVLEKLILTFPDGTSNFTTNANSYKVQLQTLDDGYEDAFGVSGTCFVGGHEKTIVANHNAYSYIANRYDIEIITLHGLDPEGEPSPQDIIRVTEHINEKGITILFVEEFTSQNALNSIVEDTGVSIKLLYTMEMAPSDSNDNYISMMTKNLNNLVNGIGC
;
A
#
# COMPACT_ATOMS: atom_id res chain seq x y z
N MET A 1 0.36 -56.05 23.84
CA MET A 1 0.69 -56.46 25.21
C MET A 1 2.19 -56.63 25.47
N GLU A 2 3.00 -57.15 24.53
CA GLU A 2 4.46 -57.31 24.75
C GLU A 2 5.29 -56.00 24.68
N ARG A 3 4.83 -54.96 23.95
CA ARG A 3 5.57 -53.69 23.84
C ARG A 3 5.44 -52.77 25.07
N GLN A 4 4.35 -52.88 25.85
CA GLN A 4 4.16 -52.10 27.07
C GLN A 4 5.04 -52.60 28.24
N TRP A 5 5.36 -53.89 28.26
CA TRP A 5 6.26 -54.47 29.28
C TRP A 5 7.73 -54.11 29.07
N ILE A 6 8.16 -53.94 27.81
CA ILE A 6 9.53 -53.53 27.48
C ILE A 6 9.74 -52.05 27.83
N ARG A 7 8.74 -51.18 27.61
CA ARG A 7 8.77 -49.76 28.02
C ARG A 7 8.85 -49.61 29.55
N ALA A 8 8.08 -50.39 30.31
CA ALA A 8 8.13 -50.35 31.78
C ALA A 8 9.47 -50.84 32.36
N LEU A 9 10.13 -51.83 31.72
CA LEU A 9 11.44 -52.32 32.15
C LEU A 9 12.59 -51.35 31.81
N LEU A 10 12.50 -50.62 30.69
CA LEU A 10 13.49 -49.61 30.32
C LEU A 10 13.41 -48.34 31.20
N VAL A 11 12.20 -47.86 31.51
CA VAL A 11 12.01 -46.71 32.40
C VAL A 11 12.48 -47.01 33.83
N SER A 12 12.25 -48.25 34.30
CA SER A 12 12.71 -48.65 35.63
C SER A 12 14.24 -48.84 35.71
N LEU A 13 14.90 -49.23 34.61
CA LEU A 13 16.36 -49.33 34.54
C LEU A 13 17.04 -47.95 34.51
N ILE A 14 16.44 -46.96 33.85
CA ILE A 14 16.95 -45.59 33.77
C ILE A 14 16.83 -44.87 35.12
N MET A 15 15.73 -45.07 35.85
CA MET A 15 15.51 -44.51 37.21
C MET A 15 16.48 -45.08 38.27
N ILE A 16 16.99 -46.30 38.07
CA ILE A 16 17.97 -46.92 38.99
C ILE A 16 19.40 -46.45 38.68
N LEU A 17 19.68 -46.03 37.43
CA LEU A 17 21.00 -45.54 37.03
C LEU A 17 21.21 -44.04 37.27
N SER A 18 20.14 -43.24 37.33
CA SER A 18 20.21 -41.80 37.61
C SER A 18 20.43 -41.45 39.10
N SER A 19 20.20 -42.39 40.01
CA SER A 19 20.37 -42.18 41.46
C SER A 19 21.82 -42.36 41.98
N LEU A 20 22.80 -42.57 41.09
CA LEU A 20 24.22 -42.69 41.44
C LEU A 20 25.13 -41.55 40.96
N ALA A 21 24.59 -40.51 40.32
CA ALA A 21 25.35 -39.36 39.86
C ALA A 21 24.98 -38.08 40.62
N GLY A 22 25.08 -38.13 41.95
CA GLY A 22 25.09 -36.94 42.79
C GLY A 22 26.50 -36.67 43.30
N CYS A 23 27.14 -35.61 42.81
CA CYS A 23 28.06 -34.69 43.52
C CYS A 23 28.95 -33.97 42.50
N LEU A 24 28.75 -32.66 42.32
CA LEU A 24 29.80 -31.62 42.41
C LEU A 24 29.18 -30.22 42.26
N ASP A 25 29.67 -29.31 43.09
CA ASP A 25 29.22 -27.93 43.37
C ASP A 25 29.29 -26.97 42.18
N ALA A 26 28.35 -26.02 42.11
CA ALA A 26 28.58 -24.64 41.65
C ALA A 26 27.47 -23.71 42.16
N GLU A 27 27.84 -22.48 42.48
CA GLU A 27 27.16 -21.51 43.36
C GLU A 27 25.88 -20.90 42.76
N ASP A 28 24.87 -20.76 43.62
CA ASP A 28 23.52 -20.24 43.37
C ASP A 28 23.47 -18.73 43.64
N ASN A 29 23.11 -17.95 42.62
CA ASN A 29 22.56 -16.61 42.77
C ASN A 29 21.10 -16.69 42.28
N THR A 30 20.16 -16.89 43.20
CA THR A 30 18.73 -16.72 42.95
C THR A 30 18.11 -15.77 43.99
N PRO A 31 17.05 -15.00 43.63
CA PRO A 31 16.54 -13.91 44.44
C PRO A 31 15.64 -14.42 45.59
N GLU A 32 15.68 -13.74 46.73
CA GLU A 32 14.87 -14.08 47.90
C GLU A 32 13.37 -13.72 47.72
N PRO A 33 12.44 -14.49 48.34
CA PRO A 33 11.01 -14.25 48.23
C PRO A 33 10.55 -13.05 49.07
N VAL A 34 9.67 -12.23 48.48
CA VAL A 34 9.03 -11.07 49.10
C VAL A 34 8.03 -11.51 50.18
N THR A 35 8.24 -11.07 51.42
CA THR A 35 7.28 -11.21 52.53
C THR A 35 6.32 -10.03 52.58
N ILE A 36 5.02 -10.25 52.35
CA ILE A 36 3.96 -9.28 52.67
C ILE A 36 3.47 -9.50 54.11
N THR A 37 3.61 -8.48 54.96
CA THR A 37 3.06 -8.47 56.33
C THR A 37 1.70 -7.76 56.36
N GLY A 38 0.61 -8.52 56.49
CA GLY A 38 -0.69 -8.01 56.91
C GLY A 38 -0.91 -8.24 58.40
N ASP A 39 -1.14 -7.16 59.14
CA ASP A 39 -1.53 -7.16 60.55
C ASP A 39 -3.06 -7.33 60.71
N ASP A 40 -3.44 -7.86 61.87
CA ASP A 40 -4.78 -7.98 62.45
C ASP A 40 -5.71 -9.12 61.96
N ILE A 41 -5.77 -10.20 62.75
CA ILE A 41 -7.00 -10.67 63.43
C ILE A 41 -6.62 -11.68 64.52
N THR A 42 -7.23 -11.48 65.69
CA THR A 42 -7.05 -12.27 66.91
C THR A 42 -7.93 -13.53 66.92
N ASP A 43 -7.34 -14.72 66.95
CA ASP A 43 -7.88 -15.84 67.74
C ASP A 43 -6.79 -16.85 68.14
N ASN A 44 -6.84 -17.26 69.40
CA ASN A 44 -5.86 -18.11 70.06
C ASN A 44 -6.51 -19.44 70.43
N SER A 45 -6.20 -20.51 69.71
CA SER A 45 -6.26 -21.87 70.25
C SER A 45 -5.43 -22.86 69.43
N ASN A 46 -4.20 -23.09 69.91
CA ASN A 46 -3.31 -24.20 69.63
C ASN A 46 -3.94 -25.52 69.12
N ASN A 47 -3.54 -25.94 67.92
CA ASN A 47 -3.04 -27.30 67.72
C ASN A 47 -1.89 -27.29 66.69
N THR A 48 -0.70 -27.58 67.18
CA THR A 48 0.53 -27.68 66.39
C THR A 48 0.56 -29.01 65.66
N THR A 49 0.54 -28.99 64.34
CA THR A 49 1.31 -29.94 63.54
C THR A 49 1.78 -29.21 62.29
N SER A 50 3.10 -29.05 62.22
CA SER A 50 3.86 -28.43 61.16
C SER A 50 3.89 -29.38 59.98
N ASP A 51 3.21 -29.03 58.90
CA ASP A 51 3.55 -29.44 57.54
C ASP A 51 3.44 -28.16 56.70
N ASN A 52 4.57 -27.56 56.34
CA ASN A 52 4.64 -26.62 55.22
C ASN A 52 4.48 -27.46 53.96
N GLU A 53 3.24 -27.83 53.65
CA GLU A 53 2.89 -28.36 52.34
C GLU A 53 2.88 -27.15 51.40
N VAL A 54 3.97 -26.99 50.64
CA VAL A 54 3.95 -26.13 49.46
C VAL A 54 2.93 -26.78 48.54
N VAL A 55 1.73 -26.22 48.47
CA VAL A 55 0.72 -26.65 47.50
C VAL A 55 1.25 -26.24 46.14
N GLN A 56 1.95 -27.16 45.47
CA GLN A 56 2.33 -27.01 44.07
C GLN A 56 1.02 -27.04 43.27
N ILE A 57 0.53 -25.87 42.87
CA ILE A 57 -0.61 -25.77 41.96
C ILE A 57 -0.17 -26.45 40.66
N GLN A 58 -0.84 -27.55 40.30
CA GLN A 58 -0.63 -28.14 38.99
C GLN A 58 -1.41 -27.29 37.99
N PRO A 59 -0.77 -26.79 36.91
CA PRO A 59 -1.47 -26.09 35.84
C PRO A 59 -2.60 -26.95 35.28
N LEU A 60 -3.71 -26.30 34.92
CA LEU A 60 -4.89 -26.91 34.32
C LEU A 60 -4.66 -27.26 32.84
N GLY A 61 -3.77 -26.53 32.17
CA GLY A 61 -3.39 -26.72 30.78
C GLY A 61 -2.40 -25.64 30.31
N ASN A 62 -2.07 -25.70 29.03
CA ASN A 62 -1.17 -24.77 28.35
C ASN A 62 -1.98 -23.81 27.46
N VAL A 63 -1.77 -22.51 27.62
CA VAL A 63 -2.41 -21.46 26.83
C VAL A 63 -1.32 -20.71 26.07
N MET A 64 -1.45 -20.67 24.75
CA MET A 64 -0.57 -19.92 23.88
C MET A 64 -1.15 -18.52 23.62
N VAL A 65 -0.29 -17.50 23.55
CA VAL A 65 -0.67 -16.11 23.28
C VAL A 65 0.24 -15.51 22.20
N SER A 66 -0.29 -14.64 21.34
CA SER A 66 0.49 -13.99 20.28
C SER A 66 1.47 -12.94 20.84
N THR A 67 0.98 -12.02 21.67
CA THR A 67 1.68 -10.82 22.14
C THR A 67 1.70 -10.68 23.65
N TYR A 68 2.50 -9.73 24.16
CA TYR A 68 2.64 -9.50 25.59
C TYR A 68 1.33 -9.05 26.27
N HIS A 69 0.61 -8.08 25.70
CA HIS A 69 -0.63 -7.58 26.28
C HIS A 69 -1.74 -8.66 26.34
N VAL A 70 -1.81 -9.56 25.34
CA VAL A 70 -2.71 -10.74 25.39
C VAL A 70 -2.28 -11.69 26.51
N GLY A 71 -0.98 -11.91 26.67
CA GLY A 71 -0.42 -12.64 27.81
C GLY A 71 -0.81 -12.06 29.16
N GLU A 72 -0.80 -10.73 29.30
CA GLU A 72 -1.22 -10.03 30.52
C GLU A 72 -2.72 -10.21 30.81
N LEU A 73 -3.59 -10.24 29.79
CA LEU A 73 -5.02 -10.59 29.97
C LEU A 73 -5.17 -12.01 30.52
N VAL A 74 -4.49 -12.98 29.89
CA VAL A 74 -4.56 -14.39 30.31
C VAL A 74 -3.99 -14.55 31.71
N SER A 75 -2.86 -13.92 32.02
CA SER A 75 -2.23 -13.91 33.34
C SER A 75 -3.13 -13.29 34.40
N ALA A 76 -3.79 -12.17 34.08
CA ALA A 76 -4.73 -11.49 34.97
C ALA A 76 -5.95 -12.35 35.35
N VAL A 77 -6.44 -13.19 34.43
CA VAL A 77 -7.55 -14.11 34.71
C VAL A 77 -7.06 -15.41 35.35
N ALA A 78 -6.13 -16.10 34.68
CA ALA A 78 -5.74 -17.45 35.01
C ALA A 78 -4.73 -17.53 36.16
N GLY A 79 -3.86 -16.54 36.32
CA GLY A 79 -2.74 -16.57 37.25
C GLY A 79 -1.91 -17.86 37.11
N GLU A 80 -1.50 -18.44 38.24
CA GLU A 80 -0.70 -19.68 38.28
C GLU A 80 -1.47 -20.96 37.89
N HIS A 81 -2.74 -20.86 37.47
CA HIS A 81 -3.58 -22.02 37.16
C HIS A 81 -3.42 -22.53 35.74
N VAL A 82 -2.76 -21.79 34.84
CA VAL A 82 -2.41 -22.26 33.49
C VAL A 82 -0.94 -21.95 33.24
N THR A 83 -0.34 -22.68 32.31
CA THR A 83 0.98 -22.33 31.77
C THR A 83 0.77 -21.44 30.56
N ILE A 84 1.32 -20.24 30.57
CA ILE A 84 1.26 -19.31 29.43
C ILE A 84 2.54 -19.45 28.62
N GLU A 85 2.40 -19.63 27.32
CA GLU A 85 3.50 -19.62 26.36
C GLU A 85 3.24 -18.56 25.29
N TYR A 86 4.29 -17.86 24.87
CA TYR A 86 4.20 -16.86 23.80
C TYR A 86 4.53 -17.48 22.45
N MET A 87 3.89 -17.01 21.39
CA MET A 87 4.22 -17.37 20.01
C MET A 87 5.64 -16.92 19.71
N SER A 88 5.90 -15.62 19.73
CA SER A 88 7.26 -15.11 19.62
C SER A 88 8.02 -15.29 20.93
N GLN A 89 9.10 -16.07 20.91
CA GLN A 89 9.99 -16.24 22.07
C GLN A 89 11.09 -15.17 22.14
N ASN A 90 11.27 -14.44 21.04
CA ASN A 90 12.16 -13.30 20.95
C ASN A 90 11.30 -12.03 21.03
N ASN A 91 11.89 -10.93 21.48
CA ASN A 91 11.20 -9.65 21.52
C ASN A 91 11.22 -9.01 20.12
N ILE A 92 10.59 -9.69 19.16
CA ILE A 92 10.38 -9.24 17.78
C ILE A 92 9.00 -8.58 17.74
N PRO A 93 8.83 -7.42 17.09
CA PRO A 93 7.52 -6.83 16.82
C PRO A 93 6.58 -7.86 16.22
N VAL A 94 5.28 -7.75 16.54
CA VAL A 94 4.32 -8.79 16.16
C VAL A 94 4.04 -8.82 14.66
N HIS A 95 4.18 -7.66 14.02
CA HIS A 95 4.03 -7.46 12.58
C HIS A 95 5.17 -8.13 11.79
N ASP A 96 6.41 -8.02 12.28
CA ASP A 96 7.59 -8.65 11.65
C ASP A 96 7.78 -10.12 12.02
N TYR A 97 6.90 -10.68 12.85
CA TYR A 97 7.09 -12.02 13.37
C TYR A 97 6.60 -13.07 12.38
N GLU A 98 7.52 -13.89 11.88
CA GLU A 98 7.17 -15.08 11.11
C GLU A 98 7.23 -16.36 11.98
N PRO A 99 6.13 -17.13 12.10
CA PRO A 99 6.10 -18.36 12.88
C PRO A 99 7.03 -19.45 12.33
N SER A 100 7.96 -19.94 13.15
CA SER A 100 8.79 -21.08 12.74
C SER A 100 8.05 -22.41 12.86
N VAL A 101 8.56 -23.46 12.20
CA VAL A 101 8.06 -24.85 12.36
C VAL A 101 8.04 -25.31 13.82
N ALA A 102 8.98 -24.83 14.65
CA ALA A 102 8.98 -25.15 16.07
C ALA A 102 7.79 -24.49 16.80
N ASP A 103 7.40 -23.29 16.39
CA ASP A 103 6.28 -22.55 16.96
C ASP A 103 4.96 -23.18 16.57
N LEU A 104 4.82 -23.62 15.32
CA LEU A 104 3.67 -24.41 14.86
C LEU A 104 3.47 -25.69 15.69
N ILE A 105 4.55 -26.40 16.03
CA ILE A 105 4.48 -27.59 16.88
C ILE A 105 4.01 -27.21 18.29
N ARG A 106 4.54 -26.13 18.88
CA ARG A 106 4.10 -25.70 20.23
C ARG A 106 2.65 -25.23 20.22
N LEU A 107 2.22 -24.52 19.18
CA LEU A 107 0.85 -24.09 18.99
C LEU A 107 -0.10 -25.29 18.89
N GLN A 108 0.26 -26.30 18.09
CA GLN A 108 -0.48 -27.56 17.99
C GLN A 108 -0.56 -28.32 19.33
N GLU A 109 0.46 -28.24 20.18
CA GLU A 109 0.49 -28.89 21.50
C GLU A 109 -0.25 -28.10 22.59
N SER A 110 -0.70 -26.86 22.30
CA SER A 110 -1.44 -26.02 23.26
C SER A 110 -2.90 -26.44 23.39
N ASP A 111 -3.52 -26.15 24.54
CA ASP A 111 -4.95 -26.43 24.77
C ASP A 111 -5.85 -25.29 24.26
N LEU A 112 -5.28 -24.10 24.08
CA LEU A 112 -5.98 -22.85 23.76
C LEU A 112 -4.99 -21.83 23.21
N PHE A 113 -5.40 -21.09 22.17
CA PHE A 113 -4.63 -19.96 21.63
C PHE A 113 -5.46 -18.67 21.69
N PHE A 114 -4.82 -17.58 22.12
CA PHE A 114 -5.38 -16.23 22.07
C PHE A 114 -4.49 -15.31 21.25
N TYR A 115 -5.12 -14.48 20.44
CA TYR A 115 -4.48 -13.42 19.66
C TYR A 115 -5.31 -12.14 19.71
N HIS A 116 -4.75 -10.98 19.36
CA HIS A 116 -5.46 -9.71 19.45
C HIS A 116 -6.54 -9.62 18.38
N GLY A 117 -6.16 -9.84 17.11
CA GLY A 117 -6.90 -9.58 15.87
C GLY A 117 -6.81 -8.12 15.40
N LEU A 118 -7.75 -7.67 14.55
CA LEU A 118 -7.70 -6.38 13.84
C LEU A 118 -6.43 -6.25 12.98
N GLY A 119 -6.03 -7.30 12.28
CA GLY A 119 -4.81 -7.28 11.44
C GLY A 119 -3.48 -7.22 12.21
N LEU A 120 -3.47 -7.11 13.56
CA LEU A 120 -2.22 -7.02 14.34
C LEU A 120 -1.25 -8.19 14.08
N GLU A 121 -1.80 -9.38 13.84
CA GLU A 121 -1.03 -10.61 13.68
C GLU A 121 -1.29 -11.20 12.28
N PRO A 122 -0.69 -10.66 11.21
CA PRO A 122 -1.01 -11.03 9.82
C PRO A 122 -0.79 -12.52 9.55
N TRP A 123 0.18 -13.13 10.24
CA TRP A 123 0.50 -14.55 10.13
C TRP A 123 -0.53 -15.52 10.78
N VAL A 124 -1.50 -15.05 11.56
CA VAL A 124 -2.40 -15.94 12.35
C VAL A 124 -3.29 -16.78 11.45
N GLU A 125 -3.92 -16.20 10.43
CA GLU A 125 -4.86 -16.89 9.56
C GLU A 125 -4.17 -18.02 8.79
N SER A 126 -3.11 -17.70 8.06
CA SER A 126 -2.29 -18.65 7.31
C SER A 126 -1.73 -19.75 8.22
N THR A 127 -1.28 -19.39 9.43
CA THR A 127 -0.80 -20.34 10.44
C THR A 127 -1.88 -21.32 10.86
N LEU A 128 -3.07 -20.84 11.23
CA LEU A 128 -4.18 -21.69 11.67
C LEU A 128 -4.71 -22.57 10.53
N SER A 129 -4.77 -22.03 9.31
CA SER A 129 -5.12 -22.76 8.09
C SER A 129 -4.14 -23.92 7.82
N SER A 130 -2.83 -23.66 7.90
CA SER A 130 -1.79 -24.68 7.69
C SER A 130 -1.87 -25.84 8.68
N LEU A 131 -2.32 -25.59 9.92
CA LEU A 131 -2.52 -26.61 10.94
C LEU A 131 -3.83 -27.40 10.73
N GLY A 132 -4.82 -26.81 10.07
CA GLY A 132 -6.13 -27.38 9.81
C GLY A 132 -6.78 -27.95 11.07
N THR A 133 -7.19 -29.22 11.02
CA THR A 133 -7.81 -29.90 12.18
C THR A 133 -6.90 -30.08 13.40
N ASN A 134 -5.59 -29.82 13.26
CA ASN A 134 -4.64 -29.87 14.37
C ASN A 134 -4.51 -28.51 15.09
N ALA A 135 -5.10 -27.43 14.57
CA ALA A 135 -5.09 -26.15 15.22
C ALA A 135 -5.81 -26.23 16.59
N PRO A 136 -5.26 -25.60 17.65
CA PRO A 136 -5.96 -25.51 18.92
C PRO A 136 -7.20 -24.62 18.77
N PRO A 137 -8.19 -24.72 19.68
CA PRO A 137 -9.22 -23.70 19.80
C PRO A 137 -8.58 -22.31 19.94
N SER A 138 -8.87 -21.42 18.99
CA SER A 138 -8.23 -20.12 18.85
C SER A 138 -9.27 -19.01 18.96
N TYR A 139 -8.95 -17.93 19.68
CA TYR A 139 -9.89 -16.84 19.91
C TYR A 139 -9.21 -15.47 19.88
N MET A 140 -9.77 -14.58 19.07
CA MET A 140 -9.48 -13.15 19.09
C MET A 140 -9.90 -12.53 20.44
N THR A 141 -9.05 -11.70 21.03
CA THR A 141 -9.35 -11.03 22.30
C THR A 141 -9.95 -9.65 22.14
N HIS A 142 -9.72 -8.98 21.00
CA HIS A 142 -10.23 -7.64 20.75
C HIS A 142 -11.72 -7.51 21.07
N ALA A 143 -12.06 -6.48 21.84
CA ALA A 143 -13.42 -6.12 22.18
C ALA A 143 -13.45 -4.67 22.68
N MET A 144 -14.50 -3.94 22.30
CA MET A 144 -14.74 -2.58 22.79
C MET A 144 -15.82 -2.55 23.88
N PRO A 145 -15.82 -1.53 24.76
CA PRO A 145 -16.91 -1.31 25.70
C PRO A 145 -18.26 -1.18 24.99
N SER A 146 -19.33 -1.59 25.67
CA SER A 146 -20.69 -1.55 25.10
C SER A 146 -21.05 -0.16 24.57
N GLY A 147 -21.28 -0.07 23.26
CA GLY A 147 -21.67 1.17 22.57
C GLY A 147 -20.50 1.99 22.00
N GLN A 148 -19.28 1.46 22.07
CA GLN A 148 -18.12 1.98 21.37
C GLN A 148 -17.73 1.05 20.22
N THR A 149 -17.07 1.60 19.22
CA THR A 149 -16.56 0.90 18.04
C THR A 149 -15.05 0.94 18.04
N SER A 150 -14.43 -0.03 17.35
CA SER A 150 -13.01 0.01 17.01
C SER A 150 -12.76 1.23 16.12
N LEU A 151 -11.55 1.75 16.14
CA LEU A 151 -11.16 2.88 15.31
C LEU A 151 -10.74 2.35 13.94
N ASP A 152 -11.56 2.58 12.92
CA ASP A 152 -11.19 2.31 11.52
C ASP A 152 -10.41 3.49 10.94
N TYR A 153 -9.37 3.20 10.17
CA TYR A 153 -8.47 4.23 9.67
C TYR A 153 -9.11 5.15 8.64
N GLU A 154 -10.03 4.62 7.82
CA GLU A 154 -10.83 5.43 6.91
C GLU A 154 -11.61 6.52 7.67
N SER A 155 -12.38 6.16 8.71
CA SER A 155 -13.13 7.15 9.49
C SER A 155 -12.24 8.11 10.26
N MET A 156 -11.04 7.65 10.69
CA MET A 156 -10.06 8.53 11.34
C MET A 156 -9.53 9.57 10.34
N MET A 157 -9.06 9.13 9.18
CA MET A 157 -8.57 9.99 8.10
C MET A 157 -9.66 10.99 7.68
N ILE A 158 -10.90 10.53 7.45
CA ILE A 158 -12.03 11.41 7.11
C ILE A 158 -12.25 12.47 8.19
N SER A 159 -12.23 12.06 9.48
CA SER A 159 -12.42 13.01 10.58
C SER A 159 -11.32 14.08 10.62
N GLU A 160 -10.08 13.68 10.40
CA GLU A 160 -8.91 14.56 10.40
C GLU A 160 -8.90 15.51 9.21
N ILE A 161 -9.17 15.00 8.01
CA ILE A 161 -9.42 15.80 6.80
C ILE A 161 -10.48 16.88 7.09
N CYS A 162 -11.64 16.48 7.63
CA CYS A 162 -12.74 17.42 7.90
C CYS A 162 -12.37 18.50 8.94
N GLU A 163 -11.57 18.14 9.94
CA GLU A 163 -11.05 19.06 10.96
C GLU A 163 -10.10 20.07 10.32
N HIS A 164 -9.12 19.60 9.54
CA HIS A 164 -8.18 20.47 8.83
C HIS A 164 -8.90 21.43 7.89
N MET A 165 -9.82 20.95 7.05
CA MET A 165 -10.63 21.82 6.18
C MET A 165 -11.38 22.92 6.95
N SER A 166 -11.66 22.72 8.24
CA SER A 166 -12.38 23.69 9.08
C SER A 166 -11.46 24.64 9.84
N GLU A 167 -10.30 24.17 10.28
CA GLU A 167 -9.46 24.85 11.29
C GLU A 167 -8.06 25.25 10.78
N GLY A 168 -7.56 24.62 9.70
CA GLY A 168 -6.18 24.77 9.20
C GLY A 168 -5.20 23.82 9.89
N PRO A 169 -3.88 24.09 9.86
CA PRO A 169 -3.19 25.26 9.29
C PRO A 169 -3.33 25.36 7.76
N TYR A 170 -3.07 26.54 7.19
CA TYR A 170 -3.26 26.83 5.76
C TYR A 170 -1.93 27.19 5.08
N GLU A 171 -1.63 26.55 3.96
CA GLU A 171 -0.46 26.80 3.12
C GLU A 171 -0.90 27.07 1.68
N ALA A 172 -0.94 28.36 1.31
CA ALA A 172 -1.50 28.75 0.01
C ALA A 172 -0.52 28.48 -1.13
N THR A 173 -1.02 27.86 -2.20
CA THR A 173 -0.26 27.55 -3.42
C THR A 173 -1.00 28.10 -4.64
N THR A 174 -0.26 28.76 -5.53
CA THR A 174 -0.82 29.24 -6.81
C THR A 174 -0.55 28.20 -7.87
N LEU A 175 -1.61 27.74 -8.54
CA LEU A 175 -1.53 26.78 -9.63
C LEU A 175 -0.81 27.41 -10.83
N VAL A 176 -0.23 26.57 -11.69
CA VAL A 176 0.38 26.99 -12.95
C VAL A 176 -0.40 26.44 -14.13
N MET A 177 -0.36 27.12 -15.27
CA MET A 177 -1.05 26.67 -16.50
C MET A 177 -0.17 25.75 -17.37
N ASP A 178 1.13 25.66 -17.07
CA ASP A 178 2.11 24.88 -17.82
C ASP A 178 2.76 23.83 -16.91
N LYS A 179 2.92 22.60 -17.42
CA LYS A 179 3.49 21.45 -16.73
C LYS A 179 5.03 21.54 -16.56
N SER A 180 5.70 22.51 -17.18
CA SER A 180 7.18 22.59 -17.17
C SER A 180 7.83 22.87 -15.81
N VAL A 181 7.19 23.69 -14.96
CA VAL A 181 7.68 24.04 -13.62
C VAL A 181 6.51 24.12 -12.66
N LEU A 182 6.26 23.03 -11.95
CA LEU A 182 5.15 22.91 -11.01
C LEU A 182 5.54 23.36 -9.60
N PRO A 183 4.64 24.02 -8.85
CA PRO A 183 4.75 24.09 -7.41
C PRO A 183 4.63 22.68 -6.81
N GLU A 184 5.39 22.40 -5.77
CA GLU A 184 5.37 21.10 -5.06
C GLU A 184 4.59 21.25 -3.74
N ILE A 185 3.64 20.35 -3.51
CA ILE A 185 2.90 20.20 -2.25
C ILE A 185 3.12 18.79 -1.70
N HIS A 186 2.83 18.57 -0.42
CA HIS A 186 2.92 17.27 0.23
C HIS A 186 1.56 16.90 0.85
N ALA A 187 1.30 15.59 0.97
CA ALA A 187 0.12 15.05 1.65
C ALA A 187 0.24 15.15 3.18
N GLU A 188 0.17 16.38 3.69
CA GLU A 188 0.40 16.73 5.08
C GLU A 188 -0.88 17.14 5.83
N HIS A 189 -0.73 17.35 7.14
CA HIS A 189 -1.79 17.80 8.06
C HIS A 189 -2.03 19.32 7.94
N ASN A 190 -2.22 19.80 6.72
CA ASN A 190 -2.49 21.19 6.36
C ASN A 190 -3.57 21.28 5.27
N VAL A 191 -4.15 22.47 5.15
CA VAL A 191 -5.02 22.85 4.05
C VAL A 191 -4.17 23.56 3.02
N HIS A 192 -4.35 23.19 1.76
CA HIS A 192 -3.78 23.86 0.59
C HIS A 192 -4.84 24.76 -0.05
N PRO A 193 -4.91 26.07 0.27
CA PRO A 193 -5.65 27.02 -0.55
C PRO A 193 -5.00 27.14 -1.92
N LEU A 194 -5.66 26.58 -2.93
CA LEU A 194 -5.24 26.61 -4.32
C LEU A 194 -5.95 27.74 -5.05
N SER A 195 -5.22 28.50 -5.86
CA SER A 195 -5.78 29.56 -6.70
C SER A 195 -5.22 29.46 -8.11
N PHE A 196 -6.09 29.56 -9.11
CA PHE A 196 -5.68 29.75 -10.49
C PHE A 196 -4.89 31.06 -10.66
N PRO A 197 -3.90 31.10 -11.56
CA PRO A 197 -3.11 32.31 -11.79
C PRO A 197 -3.97 33.42 -12.41
N GLU A 198 -3.81 34.66 -11.93
CA GLU A 198 -4.50 35.83 -12.52
C GLU A 198 -4.04 36.01 -13.97
N MET A 199 -4.94 35.83 -14.95
CA MET A 199 -4.70 36.22 -16.34
C MET A 199 -4.54 37.74 -16.38
N ASP A 200 -3.35 38.22 -16.79
CA ASP A 200 -3.07 39.66 -16.88
C ASP A 200 -3.92 40.23 -18.03
N ASP A 201 -5.05 40.87 -17.72
CA ASP A 201 -5.97 41.58 -18.62
C ASP A 201 -5.31 42.80 -19.32
N ASN A 202 -4.20 42.56 -20.03
CA ASN A 202 -3.49 43.54 -20.85
C ASN A 202 -3.52 43.18 -22.33
N HIS A 203 -4.58 42.49 -22.77
CA HIS A 203 -4.98 42.54 -24.17
C HIS A 203 -5.70 43.88 -24.41
N ASP A 204 -4.89 44.85 -24.85
CA ASP A 204 -5.32 46.14 -25.36
C ASP A 204 -6.44 45.97 -26.42
N ASP A 205 -7.61 46.56 -26.12
CA ASP A 205 -8.68 47.02 -27.02
C ASP A 205 -8.36 46.96 -28.54
N HIS A 206 -8.71 45.87 -29.24
CA HIS A 206 -8.95 45.81 -30.70
C HIS A 206 -9.85 44.58 -30.96
N ASP A 207 -11.06 44.63 -31.52
CA ASP A 207 -11.71 45.60 -32.39
C ASP A 207 -13.25 45.54 -32.29
N GLU A 208 -13.89 46.71 -32.52
CA GLU A 208 -15.30 46.79 -32.87
C GLU A 208 -15.55 46.12 -34.23
N HIS A 209 -16.07 44.89 -34.25
CA HIS A 209 -16.76 44.37 -35.43
C HIS A 209 -18.23 44.03 -35.16
N ASN A 210 -19.08 44.97 -35.58
CA ASN A 210 -20.50 44.80 -35.83
C ASN A 210 -20.69 43.75 -36.95
N GLY A 211 -21.08 42.53 -36.58
CA GLY A 211 -21.47 41.47 -37.50
C GLY A 211 -22.48 40.56 -36.81
N THR A 212 -23.67 40.46 -37.38
CA THR A 212 -24.79 39.65 -36.87
C THR A 212 -24.73 38.25 -37.47
N GLU A 213 -24.37 37.21 -36.72
CA GLU A 213 -24.67 35.78 -37.00
C GLU A 213 -24.81 35.11 -35.63
N GLU A 214 -26.04 34.97 -35.11
CA GLU A 214 -26.72 33.67 -34.93
C GLU A 214 -25.79 32.59 -34.37
N HIS A 215 -25.69 32.57 -33.03
CA HIS A 215 -25.20 31.43 -32.26
C HIS A 215 -26.12 30.23 -32.54
N ASP A 216 -25.56 29.17 -33.12
CA ASP A 216 -26.15 27.84 -33.05
C ASP A 216 -25.45 27.10 -31.91
N ASP A 217 -26.28 26.65 -30.96
CA ASP A 217 -25.93 25.83 -29.81
C ASP A 217 -25.31 24.50 -30.29
N HIS A 218 -24.10 24.19 -29.85
CA HIS A 218 -23.55 22.84 -29.89
C HIS A 218 -23.16 22.43 -28.46
N ASP A 219 -24.13 21.78 -27.81
CA ASP A 219 -23.94 20.98 -26.60
C ASP A 219 -23.15 19.70 -26.94
N ASP A 220 -22.39 19.22 -25.95
CA ASP A 220 -21.89 17.85 -25.72
C ASP A 220 -20.81 17.31 -26.67
N HIS A 221 -19.54 17.47 -26.28
CA HIS A 221 -18.49 16.48 -26.58
C HIS A 221 -17.54 16.32 -25.38
N ASP A 222 -17.88 15.35 -24.51
CA ASP A 222 -16.94 14.70 -23.60
C ASP A 222 -15.86 14.01 -24.45
N GLY A 223 -14.59 14.37 -24.27
CA GLY A 223 -13.53 13.81 -25.12
C GLY A 223 -12.10 14.17 -24.75
N HIS A 224 -11.77 14.33 -23.45
CA HIS A 224 -10.39 14.24 -23.01
C HIS A 224 -9.97 12.75 -22.91
N GLU A 225 -9.99 12.03 -24.04
CA GLU A 225 -9.51 10.63 -24.15
C GLU A 225 -8.03 10.58 -24.58
N GLY A 226 -7.14 11.29 -23.86
CA GLY A 226 -5.73 11.36 -24.24
C GLY A 226 -4.71 11.25 -23.11
N HIS A 227 -5.14 11.24 -21.85
CA HIS A 227 -4.25 11.18 -20.69
C HIS A 227 -4.66 10.03 -19.77
N ASN A 228 -3.68 9.23 -19.34
CA ASN A 228 -3.92 8.12 -18.43
C ASN A 228 -4.16 8.68 -17.02
N HIS A 229 -5.42 8.86 -16.63
CA HIS A 229 -5.80 9.41 -15.33
C HIS A 229 -5.81 8.31 -14.28
N GLY A 230 -5.25 8.57 -13.11
CA GLY A 230 -5.41 7.70 -11.95
C GLY A 230 -6.89 7.59 -11.57
N THR A 231 -7.37 6.37 -11.34
CA THR A 231 -8.76 6.13 -10.90
C THR A 231 -8.81 5.99 -9.38
N PRO A 232 -9.72 6.70 -8.69
CA PRO A 232 -9.87 6.53 -7.25
C PRO A 232 -10.45 5.15 -6.93
N GLU A 233 -9.90 4.49 -5.92
CA GLU A 233 -10.46 3.24 -5.40
C GLU A 233 -11.84 3.48 -4.76
N LYS A 234 -12.01 4.66 -4.15
CA LYS A 234 -13.25 5.02 -3.45
C LYS A 234 -13.50 6.52 -3.47
N VAL A 235 -14.77 6.89 -3.62
CA VAL A 235 -15.24 8.29 -3.54
C VAL A 235 -16.33 8.42 -2.48
N ILE A 236 -16.22 9.45 -1.64
CA ILE A 236 -17.09 9.71 -0.50
C ILE A 236 -17.69 11.12 -0.61
N ASP A 237 -18.99 11.17 -0.88
CA ASP A 237 -19.72 12.43 -1.05
C ASP A 237 -20.25 12.99 0.27
N ASN A 238 -19.93 14.26 0.52
CA ASN A 238 -20.42 15.08 1.63
C ASN A 238 -20.36 14.33 2.99
N PRO A 239 -19.15 13.97 3.44
CA PRO A 239 -18.93 13.24 4.68
C PRO A 239 -19.42 14.02 5.91
N VAL A 240 -19.73 13.29 6.98
CA VAL A 240 -20.26 13.87 8.21
C VAL A 240 -19.18 14.69 8.92
N ASN A 241 -19.53 15.89 9.39
CA ASN A 241 -18.63 16.86 10.04
C ASN A 241 -17.62 17.57 9.11
N CYS A 242 -17.64 17.30 7.81
CA CYS A 242 -16.93 18.13 6.84
C CYS A 242 -17.71 19.41 6.50
N PRO A 243 -17.04 20.41 5.90
CA PRO A 243 -17.70 21.49 5.18
C PRO A 243 -18.74 20.96 4.18
N ALA A 244 -19.74 21.80 3.87
CA ALA A 244 -20.78 21.39 2.93
C ALA A 244 -20.19 21.27 1.52
N ASN A 245 -20.64 20.25 0.78
CA ASN A 245 -20.17 19.95 -0.57
C ASN A 245 -18.69 19.51 -0.65
N THR A 246 -18.12 18.93 0.41
CA THR A 246 -16.82 18.25 0.31
C THR A 246 -17.00 16.87 -0.35
N VAL A 247 -16.10 16.52 -1.26
CA VAL A 247 -15.91 15.18 -1.82
C VAL A 247 -14.53 14.69 -1.38
N ILE A 248 -14.43 13.45 -0.91
CA ILE A 248 -13.15 12.80 -0.59
C ILE A 248 -12.94 11.64 -1.55
N SER A 249 -11.84 11.66 -2.30
CA SER A 249 -11.43 10.58 -3.20
C SER A 249 -10.19 9.89 -2.63
N ILE A 250 -10.20 8.56 -2.58
CA ILE A 250 -9.13 7.74 -2.02
C ILE A 250 -8.38 7.07 -3.18
N PHE A 251 -7.06 7.20 -3.18
CA PHE A 251 -6.15 6.61 -4.15
C PHE A 251 -5.05 5.86 -3.43
N HIS A 252 -4.71 4.68 -3.91
CA HIS A 252 -3.46 4.03 -3.56
C HIS A 252 -2.32 4.66 -4.38
N LEU A 253 -1.24 5.11 -3.73
CA LEU A 253 -0.12 5.81 -4.38
C LEU A 253 1.22 5.27 -3.85
N GLU A 254 2.15 5.01 -4.76
CA GLU A 254 3.55 4.67 -4.44
C GLU A 254 4.37 5.93 -4.07
N GLU A 255 5.53 5.74 -3.43
CA GLU A 255 6.49 6.82 -3.15
C GLU A 255 6.92 7.50 -4.47
N GLY A 256 6.69 8.80 -4.60
CA GLY A 256 6.95 9.48 -5.87
C GLY A 256 6.33 10.88 -5.97
N ALA A 257 6.57 11.53 -7.11
CA ALA A 257 5.96 12.81 -7.44
C ALA A 257 4.86 12.60 -8.49
N TYR A 258 3.65 13.07 -8.20
CA TYR A 258 2.50 13.00 -9.09
C TYR A 258 2.09 14.40 -9.52
N ILE A 259 1.53 14.53 -10.72
CA ILE A 259 0.98 15.80 -11.21
C ILE A 259 -0.53 15.76 -10.99
N LEU A 260 -1.06 16.75 -10.28
CA LEU A 260 -2.49 16.95 -10.12
C LEU A 260 -2.95 18.03 -11.10
N GLU A 261 -3.94 17.68 -11.91
CA GLU A 261 -4.67 18.57 -12.80
C GLU A 261 -6.00 18.95 -12.14
N PHE A 262 -6.32 20.24 -12.10
CA PHE A 262 -7.58 20.74 -11.56
C PHE A 262 -8.35 21.48 -12.63
N GLU A 263 -9.65 21.22 -12.68
CA GLU A 263 -10.60 21.90 -13.55
C GLU A 263 -11.74 22.49 -12.71
N ALA A 264 -12.06 23.76 -12.96
CA ALA A 264 -13.18 24.43 -12.29
C ALA A 264 -13.89 25.42 -13.22
N GLU A 265 -15.23 25.48 -13.12
CA GLU A 265 -16.07 26.43 -13.87
C GLU A 265 -15.85 27.90 -13.47
N GLU A 266 -15.35 28.17 -12.25
CA GLU A 266 -15.09 29.52 -11.75
C GLU A 266 -13.63 29.68 -11.29
N GLU A 267 -13.03 30.84 -11.57
CA GLU A 267 -11.65 31.25 -11.17
C GLU A 267 -11.47 31.48 -9.66
N ASN A 268 -12.25 30.79 -8.83
CA ASN A 268 -12.21 30.96 -7.38
C ASN A 268 -11.10 30.11 -6.77
N ALA A 269 -10.48 30.65 -5.73
CA ALA A 269 -9.63 29.84 -4.87
C ALA A 269 -10.46 28.80 -4.12
N PHE A 270 -9.92 27.59 -4.01
CA PHE A 270 -10.54 26.46 -3.33
C PHE A 270 -9.55 25.82 -2.35
N ASP A 271 -10.07 25.14 -1.34
CA ASP A 271 -9.27 24.49 -0.31
C ASP A 271 -9.18 23.00 -0.61
N MET A 272 -7.96 22.46 -0.59
CA MET A 272 -7.67 21.03 -0.75
C MET A 272 -6.97 20.50 0.51
N VAL A 273 -7.28 19.27 0.91
CA VAL A 273 -6.51 18.52 1.91
C VAL A 273 -6.15 17.17 1.32
N ALA A 274 -4.91 16.73 1.47
CA ALA A 274 -4.46 15.39 1.11
C ALA A 274 -3.81 14.76 2.34
N LEU A 275 -4.29 13.58 2.75
CA LEU A 275 -3.78 12.89 3.94
C LEU A 275 -3.65 11.39 3.70
N LYS A 276 -2.54 10.81 4.15
CA LYS A 276 -2.33 9.36 4.15
C LYS A 276 -3.32 8.69 5.11
N MET A 277 -3.94 7.61 4.67
CA MET A 277 -4.71 6.72 5.53
C MET A 277 -3.77 5.95 6.45
N GLY A 278 -4.23 5.70 7.67
CA GLY A 278 -3.57 4.77 8.57
C GLY A 278 -3.71 3.32 8.14
N GLY A 279 -2.83 2.45 8.63
CA GLY A 279 -3.02 0.99 8.56
C GLY A 279 -2.42 0.28 7.37
N GLY A 280 -2.13 0.99 6.28
CA GLY A 280 -1.39 0.42 5.17
C GLY A 280 0.00 0.00 5.61
N HIS A 281 0.32 -1.28 5.45
CA HIS A 281 1.72 -1.71 5.36
C HIS A 281 2.30 -1.08 4.10
N ALA A 282 3.56 -0.63 4.14
CA ALA A 282 4.33 -0.54 2.90
C ALA A 282 4.43 -1.96 2.34
N ASP A 283 4.10 -2.18 1.07
CA ASP A 283 4.25 -3.50 0.45
C ASP A 283 5.70 -3.95 0.63
N HIS A 284 5.91 -4.81 1.61
CA HIS A 284 7.09 -5.63 1.62
C HIS A 284 6.79 -6.74 0.64
N ASP A 285 7.15 -6.47 -0.62
CA ASP A 285 7.45 -7.48 -1.63
C ASP A 285 8.34 -8.55 -0.98
N HIS A 286 7.67 -9.52 -0.39
CA HIS A 286 8.19 -10.85 -0.17
C HIS A 286 7.66 -11.72 -1.31
N GLU A 287 7.75 -11.19 -2.54
CA GLU A 287 8.10 -12.06 -3.65
C GLU A 287 9.39 -12.78 -3.24
N GLY A 288 9.24 -14.07 -2.97
CA GLY A 288 10.31 -15.01 -3.14
C GLY A 288 10.74 -14.96 -4.60
N HIS A 289 11.51 -13.94 -4.95
CA HIS A 289 12.37 -13.98 -6.12
C HIS A 289 13.25 -15.20 -5.91
N ASP A 290 12.93 -16.25 -6.67
CA ASP A 290 13.93 -17.24 -7.05
C ASP A 290 15.16 -16.45 -7.46
N ASP A 291 16.19 -16.48 -6.59
CA ASP A 291 17.46 -15.79 -6.76
C ASP A 291 17.97 -15.98 -8.20
N HIS A 292 17.67 -15.02 -9.08
CA HIS A 292 18.46 -14.81 -10.27
C HIS A 292 19.78 -14.22 -9.78
N GLU A 293 20.69 -15.15 -9.50
CA GLU A 293 22.03 -14.91 -8.99
C GLU A 293 22.86 -14.19 -10.07
N ASP A 294 22.59 -12.90 -10.25
CA ASP A 294 23.35 -12.04 -11.15
C ASP A 294 24.61 -11.52 -10.43
N GLY A 295 25.76 -11.73 -11.08
CA GLY A 295 27.01 -11.03 -10.76
C GLY A 295 27.99 -11.71 -9.80
N LYS A 296 27.97 -13.05 -9.59
CA LYS A 296 29.06 -13.72 -8.84
C LYS A 296 30.13 -14.30 -9.75
N ASP A 297 31.41 -14.04 -9.45
CA ASP A 297 32.53 -14.67 -10.15
C ASP A 297 32.45 -16.21 -10.06
N TYR A 298 32.63 -16.91 -11.18
CA TYR A 298 32.61 -18.38 -11.21
C TYR A 298 33.68 -18.98 -12.14
N CYS A 299 33.98 -20.27 -11.92
CA CYS A 299 34.93 -21.01 -12.75
C CYS A 299 34.21 -21.83 -13.82
N HIS A 300 34.55 -21.63 -15.10
CA HIS A 300 33.98 -22.33 -16.25
C HIS A 300 34.90 -23.40 -16.83
N ASN A 301 34.46 -24.66 -16.82
CA ASN A 301 35.19 -25.76 -17.44
C ASN A 301 34.96 -25.83 -18.95
N THR A 302 35.91 -25.36 -19.74
CA THR A 302 35.84 -25.35 -21.22
C THR A 302 35.79 -26.73 -21.91
N ILE A 303 35.91 -27.83 -21.18
CA ILE A 303 35.80 -29.20 -21.71
C ILE A 303 34.41 -29.79 -21.44
N THR A 304 33.83 -29.52 -20.26
CA THR A 304 32.51 -30.07 -19.87
C THR A 304 31.37 -29.04 -19.98
N HIS A 305 31.70 -27.76 -20.13
CA HIS A 305 30.78 -26.63 -20.07
C HIS A 305 29.99 -26.52 -18.76
N GLU A 306 30.61 -26.93 -17.66
CA GLU A 306 30.01 -26.80 -16.32
C GLU A 306 30.64 -25.60 -15.58
N ASN A 307 29.78 -24.82 -14.92
CA ASN A 307 30.15 -23.74 -14.00
C ASN A 307 30.19 -24.29 -12.58
N TYR A 308 31.15 -23.84 -11.77
CA TYR A 308 31.20 -24.16 -10.35
C TYR A 308 31.99 -23.12 -9.56
N ASP A 309 31.68 -23.00 -8.26
CA ASP A 309 32.37 -22.07 -7.37
C ASP A 309 33.81 -22.51 -7.10
N SER A 310 34.73 -21.61 -7.37
CA SER A 310 36.15 -21.76 -7.06
C SER A 310 36.78 -20.39 -6.81
N ASN A 311 38.08 -20.34 -6.59
CA ASN A 311 38.83 -19.08 -6.71
C ASN A 311 39.61 -19.10 -8.04
N GLU A 312 39.90 -17.92 -8.58
CA GLU A 312 40.64 -17.71 -9.83
C GLU A 312 41.89 -18.61 -9.95
N ILE A 313 42.70 -18.68 -8.88
CA ILE A 313 43.96 -19.44 -8.87
C ILE A 313 43.72 -20.94 -9.05
N ASP A 314 42.72 -21.50 -8.36
CA ASP A 314 42.38 -22.92 -8.46
C ASP A 314 41.71 -23.23 -9.81
N CYS A 315 40.92 -22.30 -10.36
CA CYS A 315 40.29 -22.39 -11.66
C CYS A 315 41.31 -22.49 -12.80
N GLU A 316 42.25 -21.55 -12.85
CA GLU A 316 43.31 -21.52 -13.87
C GLU A 316 44.26 -22.72 -13.71
N THR A 317 44.54 -23.14 -12.47
CA THR A 317 45.39 -24.30 -12.19
C THR A 317 44.75 -25.60 -12.68
N ALA A 318 43.42 -25.70 -12.66
CA ALA A 318 42.66 -26.79 -13.24
C ALA A 318 42.56 -26.73 -14.78
N GLY A 319 42.98 -25.61 -15.38
CA GLY A 319 42.91 -25.36 -16.83
C GLY A 319 41.52 -24.91 -17.29
N HIS A 320 40.74 -24.35 -16.37
CA HIS A 320 39.42 -23.78 -16.60
C HIS A 320 39.52 -22.24 -16.69
N VAL A 321 38.47 -21.59 -17.18
CA VAL A 321 38.44 -20.15 -17.43
C VAL A 321 37.70 -19.47 -16.29
N TRP A 322 38.32 -18.46 -15.70
CA TRP A 322 37.70 -17.62 -14.68
C TRP A 322 36.85 -16.54 -15.36
N MET A 323 35.61 -16.38 -14.89
CA MET A 323 34.68 -15.35 -15.36
C MET A 323 34.48 -14.37 -14.21
N GLU A 324 34.95 -13.13 -14.38
CA GLU A 324 34.68 -12.02 -13.46
C GLU A 324 33.28 -11.50 -13.77
N GLY A 325 32.47 -11.28 -12.73
CA GLY A 325 31.18 -10.60 -12.86
C GLY A 325 31.42 -9.10 -12.91
N ASP A 326 31.34 -8.51 -14.10
CA ASP A 326 31.28 -7.06 -14.28
C ASP A 326 29.96 -6.67 -14.93
N ASP A 327 29.27 -5.74 -14.26
CA ASP A 327 28.23 -4.87 -14.80
C ASP A 327 28.90 -3.90 -15.80
N ASP A 328 28.55 -3.99 -17.09
CA ASP A 328 28.71 -2.94 -18.08
C ASP A 328 28.18 -3.45 -19.43
N HIS A 329 26.97 -3.02 -19.82
CA HIS A 329 26.50 -3.11 -21.19
C HIS A 329 26.43 -1.70 -21.80
N ASP A 330 27.56 -1.27 -22.35
CA ASP A 330 27.57 -0.42 -23.55
C ASP A 330 27.26 -1.34 -24.75
N ASP A 331 26.08 -1.21 -25.36
CA ASP A 331 25.89 -1.62 -26.75
C ASP A 331 25.64 -0.37 -27.61
N HIS A 332 26.69 0.01 -28.34
CA HIS A 332 26.55 0.78 -29.56
C HIS A 332 26.10 -0.16 -30.68
N ASN A 333 24.94 0.11 -31.27
CA ASN A 333 24.74 -0.20 -32.68
C ASN A 333 24.23 1.06 -33.40
N GLU A 334 25.06 1.57 -34.30
CA GLU A 334 24.66 2.53 -35.32
C GLU A 334 23.68 1.83 -36.26
N THR A 335 22.45 2.32 -36.31
CA THR A 335 21.58 2.28 -37.49
C THR A 335 21.07 3.68 -37.75
N ASP A 336 21.22 4.10 -39.00
CA ASP A 336 20.91 5.41 -39.56
C ASP A 336 19.46 5.84 -39.30
N ASP A 337 19.30 7.16 -39.08
CA ASP A 337 18.19 8.05 -39.40
C ASP A 337 16.77 7.48 -39.35
N HIS A 338 15.93 8.02 -38.46
CA HIS A 338 14.86 8.97 -38.83
C HIS A 338 14.49 9.77 -37.57
N ASP A 339 14.67 11.09 -37.64
CA ASP A 339 14.17 12.03 -36.64
C ASP A 339 12.64 12.03 -36.77
N ASP A 340 11.93 11.47 -35.80
CA ASP A 340 10.52 11.78 -35.57
C ASP A 340 10.49 13.25 -35.12
N HIS A 341 10.26 14.15 -36.07
CA HIS A 341 10.12 15.56 -35.79
C HIS A 341 8.72 15.79 -35.20
N ASP A 342 8.61 15.75 -33.88
CA ASP A 342 7.53 16.42 -33.16
C ASP A 342 7.50 17.90 -33.61
N PHE A 343 6.48 18.25 -34.39
CA PHE A 343 6.35 19.57 -34.99
C PHE A 343 6.03 20.66 -33.95
N ASP A 344 5.69 20.26 -32.73
CA ASP A 344 5.35 21.14 -31.62
C ASP A 344 6.54 21.98 -31.09
N GLU A 345 7.78 21.67 -31.51
CA GLU A 345 8.98 22.39 -31.08
C GLU A 345 9.75 23.13 -32.20
N ALA A 346 9.34 23.01 -33.47
CA ALA A 346 10.08 23.61 -34.59
C ALA A 346 9.82 25.12 -34.72
N THR A 347 10.89 25.93 -34.69
CA THR A 347 10.71 27.38 -34.89
C THR A 347 10.33 27.72 -36.33
N PRO A 348 9.58 28.82 -36.59
CA PRO A 348 9.26 29.25 -37.96
C PRO A 348 10.50 29.43 -38.85
N GLN A 349 11.65 29.76 -38.25
CA GLN A 349 12.92 29.90 -38.97
C GLN A 349 13.49 28.55 -39.42
N GLU A 350 13.38 27.52 -38.60
CA GLU A 350 13.85 26.16 -38.93
C GLU A 350 13.01 25.55 -40.04
N ILE A 351 11.69 25.76 -40.01
CA ILE A 351 10.78 25.27 -41.05
C ILE A 351 11.08 25.94 -42.40
N ILE A 352 11.25 27.26 -42.43
CA ILE A 352 11.66 27.96 -43.66
C ILE A 352 13.04 27.46 -44.14
N ASP A 353 14.00 27.26 -43.24
CA ASP A 353 15.34 26.80 -43.61
C ASP A 353 15.34 25.36 -44.19
N LEU A 354 14.37 24.52 -43.81
CA LEU A 354 14.24 23.13 -44.26
C LEU A 354 13.40 22.99 -45.53
N TYR A 355 12.28 23.71 -45.63
CA TYR A 355 11.25 23.47 -46.65
C TYR A 355 11.16 24.54 -47.75
N ASP A 356 11.88 25.67 -47.64
CA ASP A 356 12.02 26.64 -48.73
C ASP A 356 13.00 26.12 -49.81
N TYR A 357 12.53 25.18 -50.62
CA TYR A 357 13.31 24.56 -51.68
C TYR A 357 13.80 25.56 -52.73
N ASN A 358 13.07 26.66 -52.90
CA ASN A 358 13.35 27.65 -53.93
C ASN A 358 14.24 28.81 -53.40
N ASN A 359 14.45 28.90 -52.09
CA ASN A 359 15.27 29.84 -51.34
C ASN A 359 14.86 31.31 -51.57
N ASP A 360 13.55 31.58 -51.57
CA ASP A 360 12.98 32.94 -51.66
C ASP A 360 12.50 33.51 -50.31
N SER A 361 12.74 32.77 -49.22
CA SER A 361 12.43 33.07 -47.83
C SER A 361 10.93 33.12 -47.51
N HIS A 362 10.10 32.47 -48.33
CA HIS A 362 8.67 32.29 -48.10
C HIS A 362 8.28 30.85 -48.44
N LEU A 363 7.20 30.35 -47.84
CA LEU A 363 6.67 29.02 -48.16
C LEU A 363 5.45 29.14 -49.06
N SER A 364 5.50 28.51 -50.23
CA SER A 364 4.30 28.29 -51.05
C SER A 364 3.44 27.15 -50.48
N TRP A 365 2.16 27.07 -50.85
CA TRP A 365 1.29 25.96 -50.44
C TRP A 365 1.90 24.58 -50.76
N ASP A 366 2.59 24.44 -51.88
CA ASP A 366 3.22 23.16 -52.27
C ASP A 366 4.41 22.81 -51.36
N GLU A 367 5.21 23.80 -50.93
CA GLU A 367 6.33 23.63 -49.97
C GLU A 367 5.84 23.44 -48.53
N PHE A 368 4.73 24.12 -48.18
CA PHE A 368 4.07 23.98 -46.89
C PHE A 368 3.38 22.61 -46.77
N TRP A 369 2.68 22.16 -47.81
CA TRP A 369 1.98 20.87 -47.81
C TRP A 369 2.94 19.67 -47.74
N THR A 370 4.17 19.82 -48.25
CA THR A 370 5.21 18.79 -48.09
C THR A 370 5.61 18.56 -46.63
N ILE A 371 5.45 19.54 -45.74
CA ILE A 371 5.72 19.38 -44.30
C ILE A 371 4.83 18.29 -43.69
N TRP A 372 3.59 18.16 -44.19
CA TRP A 372 2.55 17.29 -43.65
C TRP A 372 2.36 15.98 -44.44
N THR A 373 3.11 15.79 -45.52
CA THR A 373 2.93 14.66 -46.44
C THR A 373 4.21 13.86 -46.71
N ASP A 374 5.33 14.24 -46.10
CA ASP A 374 6.61 13.52 -46.23
C ASP A 374 6.80 12.43 -45.15
N ASP A 375 5.71 11.84 -44.66
CA ASP A 375 5.75 10.49 -44.07
C ASP A 375 5.46 9.46 -45.18
N ASP A 376 6.46 8.65 -45.49
CA ASP A 376 6.43 7.51 -46.41
C ASP A 376 6.27 7.80 -47.93
N HIS A 377 7.40 8.01 -48.60
CA HIS A 377 7.93 7.10 -49.64
C HIS A 377 8.92 7.78 -50.60
N ASN A 378 10.22 7.58 -50.38
CA ASN A 378 11.19 7.57 -51.47
C ASN A 378 12.26 6.48 -51.33
N GLU A 379 11.82 5.23 -51.11
CA GLU A 379 12.56 4.10 -51.67
C GLU A 379 12.11 3.86 -53.11
N THR A 380 12.84 4.44 -54.06
CA THR A 380 12.85 3.91 -55.44
C THR A 380 14.28 3.68 -55.91
N ASP A 381 14.68 2.41 -55.80
CA ASP A 381 15.54 1.63 -56.72
C ASP A 381 16.50 2.42 -57.62
N ASP A 382 17.79 2.41 -57.27
CA ASP A 382 18.86 2.31 -58.27
C ASP A 382 19.81 1.17 -57.88
N HIS A 383 19.48 -0.01 -58.42
CA HIS A 383 20.22 -1.26 -58.33
C HIS A 383 21.69 -1.15 -58.77
N ASP A 384 22.56 -1.78 -57.96
CA ASP A 384 23.63 -2.70 -58.32
C ASP A 384 24.33 -2.54 -59.68
N ASP A 385 25.49 -1.91 -59.64
CA ASP A 385 26.47 -1.99 -60.73
C ASP A 385 27.53 -3.07 -60.44
N HIS A 386 27.14 -4.35 -60.38
CA HIS A 386 28.07 -5.48 -60.51
C HIS A 386 27.48 -6.70 -61.25
N ASN A 387 27.56 -6.65 -62.58
CA ASN A 387 28.10 -7.70 -63.46
C ASN A 387 27.92 -9.18 -63.04
N GLU A 388 26.93 -9.89 -63.63
CA GLU A 388 27.15 -11.08 -64.49
C GLU A 388 25.82 -11.63 -65.08
N THR A 389 25.71 -11.56 -66.40
CA THR A 389 25.13 -12.55 -67.36
C THR A 389 23.81 -13.30 -67.10
N ASP A 390 22.99 -13.29 -68.16
CA ASP A 390 22.11 -14.35 -68.69
C ASP A 390 20.58 -14.20 -68.49
N ASP A 391 19.95 -13.69 -69.56
CA ASP A 391 18.88 -14.30 -70.37
C ASP A 391 17.43 -14.52 -69.82
N HIS A 392 16.49 -14.08 -70.68
CA HIS A 392 15.07 -14.45 -70.84
C HIS A 392 14.05 -13.73 -69.94
N ASP A 393 12.85 -13.28 -70.34
CA ASP A 393 12.03 -13.13 -71.56
C ASP A 393 10.57 -13.23 -71.05
N ASP A 394 9.74 -12.23 -71.39
CA ASP A 394 8.33 -12.35 -71.82
C ASP A 394 7.09 -12.40 -70.86
N HIS A 395 6.13 -11.53 -71.24
CA HIS A 395 4.64 -11.51 -71.11
C HIS A 395 4.00 -10.85 -69.86
N ASN A 396 3.20 -9.76 -69.92
CA ASN A 396 2.09 -9.26 -70.79
C ASN A 396 0.68 -9.83 -70.49
N GLU A 397 -0.28 -8.89 -70.47
CA GLU A 397 -1.78 -8.98 -70.51
C GLU A 397 -2.48 -8.96 -69.12
N THR A 398 -3.04 -7.83 -68.66
CA THR A 398 -4.31 -7.13 -69.01
C THR A 398 -5.57 -7.98 -68.86
N ASP A 399 -6.46 -7.59 -67.94
CA ASP A 399 -7.91 -7.52 -68.22
C ASP A 399 -8.62 -6.62 -67.19
N ASP A 400 -9.26 -5.59 -67.74
CA ASP A 400 -10.17 -4.64 -67.12
C ASP A 400 -11.45 -5.30 -66.58
N HIS A 401 -12.00 -4.78 -65.47
CA HIS A 401 -13.46 -4.62 -65.34
C HIS A 401 -13.83 -3.41 -64.48
N ASP A 402 -14.27 -2.38 -65.21
CA ASP A 402 -14.96 -1.17 -64.74
C ASP A 402 -16.33 -1.43 -64.08
N ASP A 403 -16.63 -0.53 -63.12
CA ASP A 403 -17.86 0.28 -62.98
C ASP A 403 -19.02 -0.12 -62.03
N HIS A 404 -19.07 0.68 -60.95
CA HIS A 404 -20.21 1.37 -60.29
C HIS A 404 -21.11 0.53 -59.36
N ASN A 405 -21.57 1.02 -58.19
CA ASN A 405 -21.74 2.38 -57.68
C ASN A 405 -22.03 2.36 -56.16
N GLU A 406 -21.49 3.36 -55.45
CA GLU A 406 -22.08 4.13 -54.33
C GLU A 406 -22.81 3.41 -53.18
N THR A 407 -22.19 3.45 -52.00
CA THR A 407 -22.80 4.16 -50.86
C THR A 407 -21.75 5.07 -50.26
N ASP A 408 -22.04 6.37 -50.30
CA ASP A 408 -21.33 7.45 -49.63
C ASP A 408 -21.24 7.16 -48.13
N ASP A 409 -20.03 7.23 -47.59
CA ASP A 409 -19.77 7.47 -46.17
C ASP A 409 -19.32 8.94 -46.07
N PRO A 410 -19.97 9.81 -45.29
CA PRO A 410 -19.72 11.25 -45.32
C PRO A 410 -18.71 11.76 -44.28
N ASP A 411 -17.84 10.90 -43.74
CA ASP A 411 -16.95 11.26 -42.62
C ASP A 411 -15.44 11.14 -42.95
N ASP A 412 -15.06 11.38 -44.21
CA ASP A 412 -13.65 11.58 -44.59
C ASP A 412 -13.40 13.09 -44.73
N TYR A 413 -13.13 13.76 -43.61
CA TYR A 413 -12.69 15.15 -43.60
C TYR A 413 -11.30 15.21 -44.23
N ASN A 414 -11.18 15.82 -45.42
CA ASN A 414 -9.89 16.13 -46.02
C ASN A 414 -9.12 17.08 -45.11
N ASP A 415 -8.10 16.59 -44.40
CA ASP A 415 -7.13 17.43 -43.67
C ASP A 415 -6.49 18.51 -44.57
N GLU A 416 -6.41 18.26 -45.89
CA GLU A 416 -5.91 19.21 -46.89
C GLU A 416 -6.76 20.49 -46.99
N ASP A 417 -8.09 20.38 -46.97
CA ASP A 417 -8.96 21.54 -47.19
C ASP A 417 -8.99 22.46 -45.97
N SER A 418 -8.96 21.89 -44.76
CA SER A 418 -8.88 22.63 -43.49
C SER A 418 -7.52 23.34 -43.33
N LEU A 419 -6.42 22.63 -43.59
CA LEU A 419 -5.07 23.22 -43.55
C LEU A 419 -4.90 24.28 -44.64
N ARG A 420 -5.56 24.12 -45.80
CA ARG A 420 -5.53 25.16 -46.84
C ARG A 420 -6.30 26.41 -46.45
N ASP A 421 -7.41 26.28 -45.74
CA ASP A 421 -8.17 27.43 -45.26
C ASP A 421 -7.38 28.21 -44.20
N LEU A 422 -6.69 27.52 -43.28
CA LEU A 422 -5.78 28.14 -42.31
C LEU A 422 -4.58 28.80 -42.99
N PHE A 423 -3.92 28.12 -43.94
CA PHE A 423 -2.81 28.70 -44.71
C PHE A 423 -3.23 30.00 -45.42
N ASN A 424 -4.43 30.01 -46.01
CA ASN A 424 -4.96 31.23 -46.65
C ASN A 424 -5.38 32.30 -45.65
N ALA A 425 -5.73 31.94 -44.42
CA ALA A 425 -6.07 32.89 -43.35
C ALA A 425 -4.81 33.57 -42.79
N SER A 426 -3.71 32.84 -42.67
CA SER A 426 -2.43 33.36 -42.18
C SER A 426 -1.66 34.17 -43.23
N ASP A 427 -1.97 34.04 -44.53
CA ASP A 427 -1.51 34.95 -45.60
C ASP A 427 -2.19 36.33 -45.48
N GLU A 428 -1.73 37.13 -44.52
CA GLU A 428 -2.27 38.46 -44.23
C GLU A 428 -2.14 39.41 -45.45
N ASN A 429 -1.08 39.21 -46.24
CA ASN A 429 -0.71 40.13 -47.31
C ASN A 429 -1.36 39.74 -48.67
N GLY A 430 -1.86 38.52 -48.78
CA GLY A 430 -2.63 37.96 -49.90
C GLY A 430 -1.78 37.59 -51.11
N ASP A 431 -0.50 37.26 -50.93
CA ASP A 431 0.42 36.89 -52.01
C ASP A 431 0.62 35.38 -52.19
N GLN A 432 -0.13 34.57 -51.43
CA GLN A 432 -0.21 33.11 -51.47
C GLN A 432 1.08 32.43 -51.01
N LEU A 433 1.85 33.12 -50.18
CA LEU A 433 3.07 32.65 -49.57
C LEU A 433 3.03 32.98 -48.07
N LEU A 434 3.66 32.16 -47.22
CA LEU A 434 3.86 32.49 -45.81
C LEU A 434 5.28 33.00 -45.59
N ASP A 435 5.42 34.24 -45.11
CA ASP A 435 6.68 34.72 -44.56
C ASP A 435 6.92 34.22 -43.12
N LEU A 436 8.10 34.50 -42.55
CA LEU A 436 8.46 34.07 -41.19
C LEU A 436 7.46 34.51 -40.12
N LEU A 437 6.83 35.68 -40.29
CA LEU A 437 5.87 36.23 -39.33
C LEU A 437 4.50 35.57 -39.50
N GLU A 438 4.04 35.42 -40.74
CA GLU A 438 2.78 34.75 -41.10
C GLU A 438 2.80 33.26 -40.73
N LEU A 439 3.94 32.59 -40.92
CA LEU A 439 4.16 31.20 -40.47
C LEU A 439 4.21 31.10 -38.94
N GLY A 440 4.76 32.11 -38.26
CA GLY A 440 4.76 32.17 -36.80
C GLY A 440 3.35 32.28 -36.22
N HIS A 441 2.50 33.12 -36.81
CA HIS A 441 1.09 33.21 -36.45
C HIS A 441 0.33 31.93 -36.77
N PHE A 442 0.60 31.30 -37.92
CA PHE A 442 -0.02 30.03 -38.29
C PHE A 442 0.30 28.90 -37.29
N ILE A 443 1.55 28.78 -36.83
CA ILE A 443 1.97 27.77 -35.84
C ILE A 443 1.36 28.08 -34.47
N GLU A 444 1.27 29.35 -34.08
CA GLU A 444 0.59 29.78 -32.85
C GLU A 444 -0.93 29.50 -32.90
N GLU A 445 -1.55 29.57 -34.08
CA GLU A 445 -2.97 29.28 -34.30
C GLU A 445 -3.27 27.77 -34.42
N LEU A 446 -2.28 26.95 -34.77
CA LEU A 446 -2.37 25.48 -34.73
C LEU A 446 -2.03 24.87 -33.36
N GLY A 447 -1.05 25.44 -32.64
CA GLY A 447 -0.65 25.00 -31.29
C GLY A 447 -1.42 25.70 -30.17
N GLY A 448 -2.26 26.69 -30.52
CA GLY A 448 -3.25 27.26 -29.63
C GLY A 448 -4.39 26.27 -29.49
N ASP A 449 -4.36 25.49 -28.41
CA ASP A 449 -5.50 24.75 -27.91
C ASP A 449 -6.70 25.71 -27.81
N HIS A 450 -7.54 25.72 -28.85
CA HIS A 450 -8.83 26.38 -28.83
C HIS A 450 -9.78 25.54 -27.98
N ASN A 451 -9.43 25.44 -26.70
CA ASN A 451 -10.31 25.01 -25.64
C ASN A 451 -11.32 26.14 -25.43
N GLU A 452 -12.42 26.09 -26.20
CA GLU A 452 -13.69 26.73 -25.82
C GLU A 452 -14.36 25.97 -24.65
N HIS A 453 -13.59 25.43 -23.71
CA HIS A 453 -14.09 25.04 -22.42
C HIS A 453 -13.97 26.23 -21.47
N GLU A 454 -15.12 26.71 -20.98
CA GLU A 454 -15.25 27.77 -19.98
C GLU A 454 -14.71 27.36 -18.59
N GLY A 455 -13.72 26.45 -18.52
CA GLY A 455 -13.10 25.94 -17.30
C GLY A 455 -11.67 26.43 -17.16
N HIS A 456 -11.28 26.84 -15.95
CA HIS A 456 -9.89 27.15 -15.64
C HIS A 456 -9.15 25.84 -15.34
N VAL A 457 -8.05 25.59 -16.05
CA VAL A 457 -7.16 24.44 -15.82
C VAL A 457 -5.92 24.90 -15.07
N GLY A 458 -5.48 24.13 -14.08
CA GLY A 458 -4.29 24.44 -13.30
C GLY A 458 -3.60 23.20 -12.75
N TYR A 459 -2.28 23.26 -12.65
CA TYR A 459 -1.43 22.14 -12.27
C TYR A 459 -0.65 22.42 -10.98
N VAL A 460 -0.44 21.35 -10.21
CA VAL A 460 0.50 21.29 -9.08
C VAL A 460 1.15 19.91 -9.04
N SER A 461 2.36 19.79 -8.51
CA SER A 461 2.95 18.49 -8.19
C SER A 461 2.68 18.17 -6.72
N ILE A 462 2.23 16.95 -6.43
CA ILE A 462 2.21 16.40 -5.07
C ILE A 462 3.32 15.36 -4.91
N HIS A 463 4.08 15.46 -3.82
CA HIS A 463 5.07 14.45 -3.46
C HIS A 463 4.52 13.52 -2.38
N ILE A 464 4.57 12.22 -2.66
CA ILE A 464 4.17 11.12 -1.79
C ILE A 464 5.43 10.55 -1.17
N ASP A 465 5.60 10.76 0.13
CA ASP A 465 6.83 10.36 0.85
C ASP A 465 6.87 8.84 1.14
N GLN A 466 5.73 8.16 1.09
CA GLN A 466 5.60 6.73 1.41
C GLN A 466 4.41 6.14 0.66
N GLU A 467 4.56 4.90 0.22
CA GLU A 467 3.46 4.15 -0.37
C GLU A 467 2.27 3.96 0.59
N GLY A 468 1.06 3.99 0.03
CA GLY A 468 -0.19 3.60 0.70
C GLY A 468 -1.39 4.39 0.20
N ASP A 469 -2.48 4.32 0.94
CA ASP A 469 -3.73 5.00 0.56
C ASP A 469 -3.75 6.46 1.00
N TYR A 470 -4.21 7.34 0.13
CA TYR A 470 -4.31 8.78 0.36
C TYR A 470 -5.71 9.30 0.06
N GLY A 471 -6.30 10.00 1.03
CA GLY A 471 -7.57 10.70 0.89
C GLY A 471 -7.38 12.16 0.45
N PHE A 472 -7.98 12.52 -0.67
CA PHE A 472 -7.97 13.85 -1.25
C PHE A 472 -9.34 14.51 -1.10
N ALA A 473 -9.42 15.61 -0.37
CA ALA A 473 -10.66 16.30 -0.06
C ALA A 473 -10.74 17.65 -0.78
N LEU A 474 -11.77 17.80 -1.61
CA LEU A 474 -12.03 18.99 -2.41
C LEU A 474 -13.50 19.40 -2.37
N PRO A 475 -13.84 20.66 -2.71
CA PRO A 475 -15.21 21.05 -3.01
C PRO A 475 -15.75 20.30 -4.24
N MET A 476 -17.05 19.98 -4.22
CA MET A 476 -17.75 19.22 -5.28
C MET A 476 -17.80 19.93 -6.65
N ASP A 477 -17.53 21.24 -6.68
CA ASP A 477 -17.46 22.08 -7.89
C ASP A 477 -16.06 22.14 -8.51
N VAL A 478 -15.10 21.40 -7.96
CA VAL A 478 -13.75 21.26 -8.51
C VAL A 478 -13.54 19.80 -8.90
N GLU A 479 -13.22 19.57 -10.17
CA GLU A 479 -12.79 18.26 -10.65
C GLU A 479 -11.26 18.20 -10.62
N PHE A 480 -10.71 17.04 -10.28
CA PHE A 480 -9.27 16.85 -10.31
C PHE A 480 -8.89 15.45 -10.80
N HIS A 481 -7.74 15.38 -11.47
CA HIS A 481 -7.16 14.16 -11.99
C HIS A 481 -5.71 14.04 -11.55
N ILE A 482 -5.31 12.82 -11.17
CA ILE A 482 -3.90 12.48 -11.00
C ILE A 482 -3.39 12.06 -12.39
N LEU A 483 -2.50 12.84 -12.97
CA LEU A 483 -1.87 12.48 -14.24
C LEU A 483 -0.77 11.47 -13.95
N MET A 484 -0.95 10.26 -14.44
CA MET A 484 0.10 9.25 -14.41
C MET A 484 1.12 9.65 -15.48
N GLY A 485 2.37 9.86 -15.09
CA GLY A 485 3.45 10.08 -16.05
C GLY A 485 3.52 8.89 -17.00
N GLY A 486 3.74 9.16 -18.29
CA GLY A 486 4.14 8.14 -19.25
C GLY A 486 5.56 7.68 -18.96
N ASP A 487 5.77 7.09 -17.79
CA ASP A 487 6.87 6.17 -17.56
C ASP A 487 6.43 4.82 -18.11
N ASP A 488 7.31 4.21 -18.91
CA ASP A 488 7.19 2.88 -19.50
C ASP A 488 6.90 1.82 -18.41
N HIS A 489 5.64 1.67 -18.02
CA HIS A 489 5.12 0.48 -17.35
C HIS A 489 4.67 -0.52 -18.43
N ASP A 490 5.66 -1.13 -19.08
CA ASP A 490 5.49 -2.37 -19.83
C ASP A 490 5.03 -3.47 -18.85
N GLY A 491 3.72 -3.76 -18.86
CA GLY A 491 3.06 -4.84 -18.14
C GLY A 491 2.50 -4.34 -16.81
N HIS A 492 1.20 -4.10 -16.67
CA HIS A 492 0.17 -5.11 -16.81
C HIS A 492 -1.19 -4.47 -17.09
N ASP A 493 -1.69 -4.59 -18.32
CA ASP A 493 -3.11 -4.42 -18.63
C ASP A 493 -3.48 -5.31 -19.83
N ASP A 494 -3.55 -6.62 -19.61
CA ASP A 494 -4.27 -7.52 -20.52
C ASP A 494 -5.77 -7.53 -20.15
N HIS A 495 -6.41 -6.39 -20.29
CA HIS A 495 -7.88 -6.28 -20.29
C HIS A 495 -8.35 -5.31 -21.39
N ASP A 496 -8.30 -5.77 -22.65
CA ASP A 496 -9.52 -5.91 -23.48
C ASP A 496 -9.17 -6.24 -24.94
N GLY A 497 -9.09 -7.54 -25.22
CA GLY A 497 -9.12 -8.06 -26.59
C GLY A 497 -10.54 -8.36 -27.06
N HIS A 498 -11.40 -7.34 -27.15
CA HIS A 498 -12.68 -7.45 -27.86
C HIS A 498 -12.55 -6.90 -29.28
N ASP A 499 -12.09 -7.76 -30.20
CA ASP A 499 -12.27 -7.52 -31.62
C ASP A 499 -12.93 -8.69 -32.34
N ASN A 500 -14.12 -8.38 -32.85
CA ASN A 500 -14.70 -8.83 -34.11
C ASN A 500 -14.15 -10.13 -34.71
N HIS A 501 -14.83 -11.25 -34.41
CA HIS A 501 -14.87 -12.38 -35.33
C HIS A 501 -16.24 -12.49 -36.00
N ASP A 502 -16.25 -12.06 -37.26
CA ASP A 502 -17.22 -12.43 -38.26
C ASP A 502 -17.39 -13.96 -38.34
N GLY A 503 -18.63 -14.40 -38.10
CA GLY A 503 -19.28 -15.53 -38.74
C GLY A 503 -18.53 -16.87 -38.82
N HIS A 504 -18.73 -17.72 -37.82
CA HIS A 504 -18.73 -19.17 -38.05
C HIS A 504 -19.89 -19.85 -37.32
N ASP A 505 -20.69 -20.59 -38.11
CA ASP A 505 -21.88 -21.34 -37.71
C ASP A 505 -21.61 -22.29 -36.52
N ASP A 506 -22.44 -22.19 -35.49
CA ASP A 506 -22.58 -23.16 -34.41
C ASP A 506 -22.94 -24.55 -34.97
N HIS A 507 -21.98 -25.47 -34.91
CA HIS A 507 -22.23 -26.89 -35.03
C HIS A 507 -21.59 -27.63 -33.85
N ASP A 508 -22.33 -27.64 -32.75
CA ASP A 508 -22.14 -28.55 -31.63
C ASP A 508 -22.49 -29.98 -32.10
N GLU A 509 -21.48 -30.73 -32.54
CA GLU A 509 -21.60 -32.16 -32.85
C GLU A 509 -20.68 -32.96 -31.91
N GLY A 510 -21.28 -33.77 -31.04
CA GLY A 510 -20.56 -34.70 -30.17
C GLY A 510 -19.61 -35.64 -30.93
N LEU A 511 -18.66 -36.24 -30.22
CA LEU A 511 -17.61 -37.09 -30.80
C LEU A 511 -17.77 -38.56 -30.42
N CYS A 512 -17.46 -39.46 -31.36
CA CYS A 512 -17.46 -40.90 -31.10
C CYS A 512 -16.07 -41.39 -30.68
N HIS A 513 -15.99 -42.08 -29.52
CA HIS A 513 -14.73 -42.58 -28.95
C HIS A 513 -14.66 -44.11 -28.94
N ASP A 514 -13.68 -44.69 -29.65
CA ASP A 514 -13.39 -46.13 -29.54
C ASP A 514 -12.53 -46.42 -28.30
N THR A 515 -13.17 -46.89 -27.23
CA THR A 515 -12.51 -47.30 -25.97
C THR A 515 -11.49 -48.45 -26.12
N THR A 516 -11.41 -49.09 -27.28
CA THR A 516 -10.44 -50.15 -27.57
C THR A 516 -9.14 -49.62 -28.17
N THR A 517 -9.21 -48.56 -28.98
CA THR A 517 -8.06 -47.95 -29.67
C THR A 517 -7.66 -46.59 -29.12
N HIS A 518 -8.53 -45.95 -28.32
CA HIS A 518 -8.42 -44.57 -27.86
C HIS A 518 -8.35 -43.54 -29.00
N GLU A 519 -9.09 -43.77 -30.08
CA GLU A 519 -9.20 -42.82 -31.19
C GLU A 519 -10.60 -42.18 -31.20
N ASN A 520 -10.63 -40.88 -31.49
CA ASN A 520 -11.85 -40.09 -31.70
C ASN A 520 -12.06 -39.87 -33.20
N TYR A 521 -13.31 -39.93 -33.66
CA TYR A 521 -13.65 -39.59 -35.03
C TYR A 521 -15.15 -39.28 -35.18
N ASP A 522 -15.46 -38.53 -36.24
CA ASP A 522 -16.81 -38.06 -36.49
C ASP A 522 -17.71 -39.18 -37.04
N LEU A 523 -18.66 -39.61 -36.21
CA LEU A 523 -19.81 -40.43 -36.60
C LEU A 523 -21.03 -39.85 -35.89
N ASN A 524 -22.23 -40.06 -36.41
CA ASN A 524 -23.42 -39.74 -35.61
C ASN A 524 -23.55 -40.72 -34.42
N GLU A 525 -24.20 -40.26 -33.34
CA GLU A 525 -24.48 -41.02 -32.11
C GLU A 525 -24.99 -42.45 -32.39
N THR A 526 -25.95 -42.59 -33.30
CA THR A 526 -26.56 -43.90 -33.59
C THR A 526 -25.56 -44.88 -34.22
N ASP A 527 -24.67 -44.41 -35.09
CA ASP A 527 -23.64 -45.25 -35.69
C ASP A 527 -22.49 -45.53 -34.70
N CYS A 528 -22.19 -44.61 -33.79
CA CYS A 528 -21.22 -44.78 -32.71
C CYS A 528 -21.60 -45.92 -31.77
N GLU A 529 -22.84 -45.92 -31.28
CA GLU A 529 -23.35 -46.96 -30.39
C GLU A 529 -23.47 -48.32 -31.10
N ASN A 530 -23.85 -48.32 -32.38
CA ASN A 530 -23.94 -49.55 -33.18
C ASN A 530 -22.55 -50.18 -33.44
N ALA A 531 -21.50 -49.36 -33.50
CA ALA A 531 -20.12 -49.81 -33.58
C ALA A 531 -19.56 -50.30 -32.22
N GLY A 532 -20.29 -50.04 -31.12
CA GLY A 532 -19.89 -50.41 -29.76
C GLY A 532 -18.92 -49.43 -29.12
N HIS A 533 -18.87 -48.21 -29.64
CA HIS A 533 -18.05 -47.09 -29.16
C HIS A 533 -18.90 -46.14 -28.31
N VAL A 534 -18.25 -45.25 -27.58
CA VAL A 534 -18.91 -44.36 -26.62
C VAL A 534 -19.12 -43.01 -27.26
N TRP A 535 -20.37 -42.54 -27.28
CA TRP A 535 -20.72 -41.19 -27.70
C TRP A 535 -20.46 -40.21 -26.57
N MET A 536 -19.73 -39.13 -26.86
CA MET A 536 -19.45 -38.04 -25.94
C MET A 536 -20.26 -36.84 -26.42
N GLU A 537 -21.34 -36.48 -25.70
CA GLU A 537 -22.09 -35.25 -25.93
C GLU A 537 -21.22 -34.04 -25.48
N GLY A 538 -21.32 -32.91 -26.17
CA GLY A 538 -20.76 -31.65 -25.69
C GLY A 538 -21.62 -31.17 -24.53
N ASP A 539 -21.05 -31.07 -23.33
CA ASP A 539 -21.77 -30.66 -22.13
C ASP A 539 -21.56 -29.16 -21.86
N GLU A 540 -22.67 -28.47 -21.58
CA GLU A 540 -22.75 -27.13 -20.99
C GLU A 540 -22.17 -27.16 -19.56
N GLU A 541 -21.32 -26.21 -19.19
CA GLU A 541 -20.68 -26.13 -17.87
C GLU A 541 -21.64 -25.56 -16.81
N ASP A 542 -22.09 -26.43 -15.88
CA ASP A 542 -22.68 -26.12 -14.57
C ASP A 542 -21.65 -26.62 -13.51
N ASP A 543 -20.94 -25.71 -12.85
CA ASP A 543 -19.88 -26.05 -11.89
C ASP A 543 -20.42 -26.29 -10.46
N ASP A 544 -20.46 -27.56 -10.07
CA ASP A 544 -20.51 -28.05 -8.68
C ASP A 544 -19.26 -28.92 -8.46
N HIS A 545 -18.27 -28.48 -7.67
CA HIS A 545 -17.18 -29.38 -7.24
C HIS A 545 -16.73 -29.20 -5.77
N ASP A 546 -17.03 -30.23 -4.98
CA ASP A 546 -16.31 -30.64 -3.77
C ASP A 546 -14.96 -31.31 -4.16
N ASP A 547 -13.87 -30.73 -3.65
CA ASP A 547 -12.67 -31.30 -2.99
C ASP A 547 -11.85 -32.43 -3.65
N GLU A 548 -10.57 -32.16 -3.96
CA GLU A 548 -9.37 -32.81 -3.36
C GLU A 548 -8.06 -32.47 -4.12
N SER A 549 -7.17 -31.77 -3.42
CA SER A 549 -5.70 -31.76 -3.58
C SER A 549 -5.10 -31.40 -4.95
N ASN A 550 -4.77 -30.12 -5.14
CA ASN A 550 -3.43 -29.77 -5.62
C ASN A 550 -2.99 -28.42 -5.03
N ASN A 551 -1.73 -28.39 -4.63
CA ASN A 551 -1.06 -27.30 -3.93
C ASN A 551 -0.73 -26.17 -4.92
N THR A 552 -1.64 -25.23 -5.08
CA THR A 552 -1.35 -23.90 -5.60
C THR A 552 -1.51 -22.95 -4.41
N ILE A 553 -0.40 -22.39 -3.96
CA ILE A 553 -0.41 -21.20 -3.11
C ILE A 553 -0.96 -20.12 -4.04
N VAL A 554 -2.23 -19.80 -3.88
CA VAL A 554 -2.73 -18.50 -4.33
C VAL A 554 -2.14 -17.55 -3.29
N ALA A 555 -1.29 -16.62 -3.72
CA ALA A 555 -1.01 -15.44 -2.91
C ALA A 555 -2.37 -14.75 -2.75
N GLU A 556 -2.96 -14.89 -1.58
CA GLU A 556 -4.16 -14.13 -1.21
C GLU A 556 -3.67 -12.71 -0.95
N ASP A 557 -4.40 -11.71 -1.48
CA ASP A 557 -4.23 -10.27 -1.22
C ASP A 557 -3.72 -10.04 0.21
N ASP A 558 -2.61 -9.32 0.33
CA ASP A 558 -2.12 -8.87 1.62
C ASP A 558 -3.25 -8.08 2.32
N GLU A 559 -3.68 -8.58 3.49
CA GLU A 559 -4.82 -7.99 4.20
C GLU A 559 -4.46 -6.59 4.69
N ASP A 560 -4.96 -5.57 3.99
CA ASP A 560 -4.92 -4.19 4.44
C ASP A 560 -5.55 -4.07 5.85
N ILE A 561 -4.78 -3.49 6.79
CA ILE A 561 -5.21 -3.37 8.18
C ILE A 561 -6.21 -2.22 8.25
N SER A 562 -7.51 -2.51 8.15
CA SER A 562 -8.53 -1.44 8.13
C SER A 562 -8.77 -0.75 9.49
N TYR A 563 -8.18 -1.23 10.59
CA TYR A 563 -8.45 -0.77 11.96
C TYR A 563 -7.18 -0.59 12.78
N ASP A 564 -7.14 0.45 13.62
CA ASP A 564 -6.12 0.56 14.66
C ASP A 564 -6.22 -0.64 15.63
N PRO A 565 -5.17 -1.49 15.74
CA PRO A 565 -5.21 -2.63 16.63
C PRO A 565 -4.97 -2.24 18.10
N HIS A 566 -4.46 -1.05 18.41
CA HIS A 566 -3.92 -0.66 19.73
C HIS A 566 -4.96 -0.40 20.83
N SER A 567 -6.13 -1.01 20.70
CA SER A 567 -7.26 -0.92 21.63
C SER A 567 -6.93 -1.31 23.06
N TRP A 568 -5.89 -2.11 23.30
CA TRP A 568 -5.46 -2.47 24.65
C TRP A 568 -4.86 -1.31 25.44
N LEU A 569 -4.48 -0.19 24.80
CA LEU A 569 -4.02 1.01 25.50
C LEU A 569 -5.16 1.83 26.12
N ASP A 570 -6.42 1.47 25.83
CA ASP A 570 -7.59 1.97 26.53
C ASP A 570 -7.95 1.03 27.71
N PRO A 571 -7.90 1.50 28.98
CA PRO A 571 -8.20 0.67 30.14
C PRO A 571 -9.58 0.00 30.12
N LEU A 572 -10.58 0.64 29.53
CA LEU A 572 -11.95 0.10 29.46
C LEU A 572 -12.11 -0.90 28.31
N ALA A 573 -11.42 -0.69 27.19
CA ALA A 573 -11.31 -1.69 26.13
C ALA A 573 -10.57 -2.93 26.63
N PHE A 574 -9.47 -2.77 27.37
CA PHE A 574 -8.78 -3.89 28.01
C PHE A 574 -9.67 -4.64 29.02
N GLU A 575 -10.56 -3.94 29.74
CA GLU A 575 -11.59 -4.60 30.57
C GLU A 575 -12.59 -5.41 29.73
N ALA A 576 -12.98 -4.92 28.55
CA ALA A 576 -13.84 -5.65 27.62
C ALA A 576 -13.15 -6.91 27.09
N GLN A 577 -11.89 -6.82 26.67
CA GLN A 577 -11.06 -7.94 26.21
C GLN A 577 -10.88 -9.00 27.32
N LEU A 578 -10.66 -8.56 28.57
CA LEU A 578 -10.58 -9.45 29.74
C LEU A 578 -11.84 -10.31 29.92
N ASN A 579 -13.02 -9.82 29.53
CA ASN A 579 -14.26 -10.61 29.59
C ASN A 579 -14.26 -11.77 28.60
N ILE A 580 -13.73 -11.56 27.39
CA ILE A 580 -13.59 -12.60 26.38
C ILE A 580 -12.67 -13.70 26.91
N VAL A 581 -11.49 -13.32 27.39
CA VAL A 581 -10.51 -14.26 27.96
C VAL A 581 -11.11 -15.04 29.14
N LEU A 582 -11.82 -14.37 30.05
CA LEU A 582 -12.53 -15.03 31.15
C LEU A 582 -13.55 -16.07 30.67
N GLU A 583 -14.37 -15.72 29.69
CA GLU A 583 -15.37 -16.63 29.13
C GLU A 583 -14.72 -17.88 28.54
N LYS A 584 -13.70 -17.70 27.70
CA LYS A 584 -13.04 -18.80 26.99
C LYS A 584 -12.21 -19.67 27.95
N LEU A 585 -11.53 -19.09 28.93
CA LEU A 585 -10.84 -19.86 29.96
C LEU A 585 -11.80 -20.69 30.82
N ILE A 586 -12.98 -20.17 31.19
CA ILE A 586 -14.01 -20.95 31.91
C ILE A 586 -14.53 -22.10 31.05
N LEU A 587 -14.72 -21.86 29.75
CA LEU A 587 -15.18 -22.87 28.81
C LEU A 587 -14.17 -24.02 28.68
N THR A 588 -12.89 -23.70 28.52
CA THR A 588 -11.81 -24.67 28.32
C THR A 588 -11.40 -25.36 29.61
N PHE A 589 -11.29 -24.61 30.72
CA PHE A 589 -10.88 -25.13 32.04
C PHE A 589 -11.94 -24.87 33.13
N PRO A 590 -13.08 -25.60 33.13
CA PRO A 590 -14.17 -25.38 34.09
C PRO A 590 -13.75 -25.49 35.57
N ASP A 591 -12.73 -26.30 35.88
CA ASP A 591 -12.20 -26.46 37.23
C ASP A 591 -11.57 -25.16 37.79
N GLY A 592 -11.14 -24.24 36.92
CA GLY A 592 -10.57 -22.93 37.28
C GLY A 592 -11.60 -21.83 37.53
N THR A 593 -12.88 -22.05 37.21
CA THR A 593 -13.95 -21.01 37.15
C THR A 593 -13.96 -20.05 38.35
N SER A 594 -13.88 -20.58 39.57
CA SER A 594 -13.95 -19.74 40.78
C SER A 594 -12.75 -18.80 40.91
N ASN A 595 -11.55 -19.29 40.58
CA ASN A 595 -10.32 -18.49 40.67
C ASN A 595 -10.29 -17.47 39.53
N PHE A 596 -10.58 -17.92 38.30
CA PHE A 596 -10.66 -17.04 37.13
C PHE A 596 -11.63 -15.87 37.34
N THR A 597 -12.84 -16.15 37.82
CA THR A 597 -13.84 -15.12 38.10
C THR A 597 -13.39 -14.17 39.21
N THR A 598 -12.71 -14.67 40.25
CA THR A 598 -12.22 -13.84 41.35
C THR A 598 -11.09 -12.92 40.89
N ASN A 599 -10.13 -13.47 40.16
CA ASN A 599 -8.97 -12.75 39.64
C ASN A 599 -9.41 -11.67 38.64
N ALA A 600 -10.25 -12.05 37.66
CA ALA A 600 -10.79 -11.11 36.68
C ALA A 600 -11.52 -9.95 37.34
N ASN A 601 -12.41 -10.22 38.32
CA ASN A 601 -13.11 -9.14 39.04
C ASN A 601 -12.14 -8.23 39.83
N SER A 602 -11.06 -8.78 40.39
CA SER A 602 -10.04 -7.97 41.07
C SER A 602 -9.24 -7.12 40.08
N TYR A 603 -8.97 -7.64 38.88
CA TYR A 603 -8.23 -6.93 37.85
C TYR A 603 -9.05 -5.80 37.23
N LYS A 604 -10.35 -6.02 36.98
CA LYS A 604 -11.29 -4.97 36.54
C LYS A 604 -11.31 -3.75 37.45
N VAL A 605 -11.27 -3.96 38.77
CA VAL A 605 -11.19 -2.85 39.73
C VAL A 605 -9.91 -2.04 39.56
N GLN A 606 -8.79 -2.68 39.19
CA GLN A 606 -7.53 -1.98 38.91
C GLN A 606 -7.62 -1.19 37.59
N LEU A 607 -8.23 -1.77 36.55
CA LEU A 607 -8.48 -1.07 35.28
C LEU A 607 -9.41 0.14 35.44
N GLN A 608 -10.46 0.01 36.23
CA GLN A 608 -11.35 1.13 36.58
C GLN A 608 -10.62 2.20 37.39
N THR A 609 -9.73 1.80 38.30
CA THR A 609 -8.89 2.77 39.04
C THR A 609 -7.91 3.49 38.12
N LEU A 610 -7.40 2.81 37.09
CA LEU A 610 -6.54 3.40 36.08
C LEU A 610 -7.32 4.40 35.23
N ASP A 611 -8.50 4.02 34.72
CA ASP A 611 -9.43 4.90 34.00
C ASP A 611 -9.80 6.15 34.81
N ASP A 612 -10.21 5.97 36.08
CA ASP A 612 -10.48 7.07 37.01
C ASP A 612 -9.27 8.03 37.11
N GLY A 613 -8.05 7.49 37.08
CA GLY A 613 -6.82 8.28 37.12
C GLY A 613 -6.58 9.11 35.85
N TYR A 614 -6.88 8.55 34.68
CA TYR A 614 -6.85 9.28 33.41
C TYR A 614 -7.96 10.34 33.35
N GLU A 615 -9.19 10.04 33.78
CA GLU A 615 -10.28 11.01 33.86
C GLU A 615 -9.97 12.17 34.82
N ASP A 616 -9.41 11.87 36.00
CA ASP A 616 -8.97 12.88 36.97
C ASP A 616 -7.87 13.80 36.40
N ALA A 617 -7.08 13.31 35.44
CA ALA A 617 -6.04 14.09 34.78
C ALA A 617 -6.57 14.89 33.58
N PHE A 618 -7.22 14.21 32.63
CA PHE A 618 -7.47 14.70 31.27
C PHE A 618 -8.95 14.98 30.96
N GLY A 619 -9.87 14.47 31.78
CA GLY A 619 -11.30 14.67 31.58
C GLY A 619 -11.69 16.15 31.67
N VAL A 620 -12.94 16.46 31.31
CA VAL A 620 -13.48 17.84 31.25
C VAL A 620 -13.47 18.60 32.59
N SER A 621 -13.14 17.92 33.69
CA SER A 621 -12.95 18.51 35.02
C SER A 621 -11.60 18.11 35.66
N GLY A 622 -10.72 17.49 34.87
CA GLY A 622 -9.42 17.00 35.30
C GLY A 622 -8.37 18.09 35.47
N THR A 623 -7.20 17.71 35.96
CA THR A 623 -6.11 18.63 36.30
C THR A 623 -5.61 19.44 35.09
N CYS A 624 -5.50 18.83 33.91
CA CYS A 624 -5.01 19.52 32.71
C CYS A 624 -6.00 20.60 32.25
N PHE A 625 -7.30 20.28 32.19
CA PHE A 625 -8.35 21.25 31.85
C PHE A 625 -8.42 22.40 32.87
N VAL A 626 -8.42 22.09 34.17
CA VAL A 626 -8.47 23.13 35.23
C VAL A 626 -7.21 24.01 35.24
N GLY A 627 -6.06 23.45 34.88
CA GLY A 627 -4.80 24.19 34.72
C GLY A 627 -4.73 25.05 33.46
N GLY A 628 -5.64 24.83 32.49
CA GLY A 628 -5.62 25.51 31.19
C GLY A 628 -4.47 25.04 30.30
N HIS A 629 -4.11 23.75 30.40
CA HIS A 629 -3.11 23.12 29.54
C HIS A 629 -3.79 22.57 28.28
N GLU A 630 -3.19 22.82 27.12
CA GLU A 630 -3.54 22.12 25.88
C GLU A 630 -3.02 20.68 25.98
N LYS A 631 -3.87 19.72 25.63
CA LYS A 631 -3.57 18.28 25.78
C LYS A 631 -2.88 17.76 24.52
N THR A 632 -1.84 18.44 24.07
CA THR A 632 -1.07 18.07 22.88
C THR A 632 0.25 17.44 23.30
N ILE A 633 0.60 16.31 22.70
CA ILE A 633 1.88 15.64 22.90
C ILE A 633 2.54 15.33 21.56
N VAL A 634 3.85 15.06 21.59
CA VAL A 634 4.57 14.49 20.44
C VAL A 634 5.02 13.08 20.79
N ALA A 635 4.75 12.11 19.91
CA ALA A 635 5.21 10.72 20.04
C ALA A 635 5.98 10.25 18.80
N ASN A 636 6.80 9.21 18.93
CA ASN A 636 7.46 8.61 17.76
C ASN A 636 6.45 7.87 16.87
N HIS A 637 5.54 7.10 17.46
CA HIS A 637 4.61 6.20 16.78
C HIS A 637 3.16 6.49 17.19
N ASN A 638 2.21 6.23 16.30
CA ASN A 638 0.79 6.45 16.52
C ASN A 638 0.03 5.24 17.12
N ALA A 639 0.63 4.46 18.02
CA ALA A 639 -0.09 3.40 18.75
C ALA A 639 -1.17 3.89 19.73
N TYR A 640 -1.38 5.20 19.90
CA TYR A 640 -2.08 5.75 21.07
C TYR A 640 -3.47 6.32 20.74
N SER A 641 -4.03 6.02 19.57
CA SER A 641 -5.26 6.67 19.09
C SER A 641 -6.48 6.36 19.98
N TYR A 642 -6.60 5.16 20.55
CA TYR A 642 -7.69 4.83 21.48
C TYR A 642 -7.65 5.66 22.78
N ILE A 643 -6.47 5.86 23.36
CA ILE A 643 -6.32 6.64 24.59
C ILE A 643 -6.46 8.13 24.31
N ALA A 644 -5.99 8.58 23.14
CA ALA A 644 -6.18 9.92 22.61
C ALA A 644 -7.66 10.26 22.46
N ASN A 645 -8.40 9.43 21.75
CA ASN A 645 -9.84 9.59 21.53
C ASN A 645 -10.64 9.55 22.85
N ARG A 646 -10.32 8.63 23.76
CA ARG A 646 -11.05 8.53 25.04
C ARG A 646 -10.88 9.77 25.91
N TYR A 647 -9.65 10.26 26.05
CA TYR A 647 -9.32 11.34 27.00
C TYR A 647 -9.08 12.70 26.33
N ASP A 648 -9.38 12.80 25.04
CA ASP A 648 -9.29 14.03 24.24
C ASP A 648 -7.86 14.60 24.32
N ILE A 649 -6.87 13.77 23.96
CA ILE A 649 -5.45 14.13 23.87
C ILE A 649 -5.09 14.18 22.39
N GLU A 650 -4.55 15.30 21.94
CA GLU A 650 -4.00 15.46 20.59
C GLU A 650 -2.58 14.88 20.56
N ILE A 651 -2.29 14.02 19.59
CA ILE A 651 -0.98 13.39 19.44
C ILE A 651 -0.42 13.76 18.07
N ILE A 652 0.72 14.43 18.07
CA ILE A 652 1.50 14.72 16.89
C ILE A 652 2.56 13.64 16.78
N THR A 653 2.55 12.84 15.72
CA THR A 653 3.49 11.72 15.60
C THR A 653 4.61 12.04 14.60
N LEU A 654 5.81 11.48 14.85
CA LEU A 654 6.96 11.58 13.95
C LEU A 654 6.84 10.60 12.79
N HIS A 655 6.40 9.40 13.10
CA HIS A 655 5.97 8.40 12.14
C HIS A 655 4.44 8.36 12.16
N GLY A 656 3.80 7.92 11.08
CA GLY A 656 2.38 7.63 11.10
C GLY A 656 2.03 6.45 12.03
N LEU A 657 1.14 5.59 11.57
CA LEU A 657 0.72 4.40 12.31
C LEU A 657 1.70 3.22 12.19
N ASP A 658 2.65 3.31 11.27
CA ASP A 658 3.76 2.37 11.15
C ASP A 658 4.93 2.80 12.07
N PRO A 659 5.36 1.93 13.02
CA PRO A 659 6.49 2.22 13.90
C PRO A 659 7.87 2.03 13.23
N GLU A 660 7.94 1.35 12.08
CA GLU A 660 9.20 0.90 11.47
C GLU A 660 9.62 1.84 10.31
N GLY A 661 10.74 2.56 10.49
CA GLY A 661 11.31 3.43 9.46
C GLY A 661 12.17 4.56 10.03
N GLU A 662 12.95 5.24 9.18
CA GLU A 662 13.52 6.55 9.54
C GLU A 662 12.51 7.64 9.19
N PRO A 663 12.27 8.62 10.08
CA PRO A 663 11.30 9.68 9.79
C PRO A 663 11.82 10.53 8.63
N SER A 664 10.92 10.96 7.74
CA SER A 664 11.31 11.79 6.60
C SER A 664 11.92 13.13 7.08
N PRO A 665 12.80 13.78 6.31
CA PRO A 665 13.30 15.11 6.63
C PRO A 665 12.17 16.12 6.87
N GLN A 666 11.07 16.00 6.13
CA GLN A 666 9.85 16.82 6.22
C GLN A 666 9.13 16.57 7.55
N ASP A 667 8.93 15.32 7.96
CA ASP A 667 8.34 14.98 9.25
C ASP A 667 9.14 15.55 10.43
N ILE A 668 10.47 15.48 10.32
CA ILE A 668 11.37 16.08 11.31
C ILE A 668 11.14 17.60 11.38
N ILE A 669 11.00 18.29 10.25
CA ILE A 669 10.73 19.74 10.19
C ILE A 669 9.36 20.04 10.81
N ARG A 670 8.29 19.39 10.33
CA ARG A 670 6.91 19.55 10.80
C ARG A 670 6.81 19.39 12.32
N VAL A 671 7.37 18.31 12.85
CA VAL A 671 7.36 18.06 14.30
C VAL A 671 8.22 19.07 15.05
N THR A 672 9.38 19.45 14.51
CA THR A 672 10.24 20.50 15.10
C THR A 672 9.52 21.85 15.18
N GLU A 673 8.76 22.22 14.16
CA GLU A 673 7.94 23.43 14.16
C GLU A 673 6.84 23.37 15.22
N HIS A 674 6.05 22.30 15.25
CA HIS A 674 5.02 22.09 16.26
C HIS A 674 5.56 22.13 17.69
N ILE A 675 6.72 21.51 17.92
CA ILE A 675 7.39 21.55 19.23
C ILE A 675 7.72 23.00 19.63
N ASN A 676 8.24 23.80 18.70
CA ASN A 676 8.64 25.18 18.97
C ASN A 676 7.42 26.11 19.13
N GLU A 677 6.39 25.94 18.30
CA GLU A 677 5.19 26.77 18.28
C GLU A 677 4.30 26.54 19.49
N LYS A 678 3.97 25.26 19.77
CA LYS A 678 3.15 24.85 20.93
C LYS A 678 3.95 24.82 22.23
N GLY A 679 5.28 24.99 22.16
CA GLY A 679 6.16 25.02 23.33
C GLY A 679 6.24 23.67 24.05
N ILE A 680 6.19 22.59 23.29
CA ILE A 680 6.22 21.21 23.79
C ILE A 680 7.61 20.92 24.36
N THR A 681 7.67 20.28 25.53
CA THR A 681 8.94 20.06 26.25
C THR A 681 9.40 18.61 26.25
N ILE A 682 8.49 17.68 25.95
CA ILE A 682 8.72 16.25 25.99
C ILE A 682 8.38 15.64 24.64
N LEU A 683 9.31 14.84 24.12
CA LEU A 683 9.08 13.88 23.05
C LEU A 683 8.89 12.50 23.66
N PHE A 684 7.74 11.87 23.40
CA PHE A 684 7.47 10.50 23.84
C PHE A 684 8.04 9.50 22.85
N VAL A 685 8.67 8.46 23.36
CA VAL A 685 9.26 7.38 22.57
C VAL A 685 8.87 6.04 23.16
N GLU A 686 8.76 5.02 22.33
CA GLU A 686 8.55 3.67 22.83
C GLU A 686 9.83 3.08 23.45
N GLU A 687 9.65 1.98 24.18
CA GLU A 687 10.72 1.39 24.98
C GLU A 687 11.90 0.86 24.15
N PHE A 688 11.62 0.29 22.97
CA PHE A 688 12.61 -0.39 22.14
C PHE A 688 13.11 0.47 20.96
N THR A 689 12.62 1.70 20.82
CA THR A 689 13.04 2.63 19.77
C THR A 689 14.48 3.12 19.97
N SER A 690 15.26 3.12 18.89
CA SER A 690 16.62 3.67 18.88
C SER A 690 16.59 5.20 19.03
N GLN A 691 17.10 5.71 20.15
CA GLN A 691 17.19 7.16 20.38
C GLN A 691 18.15 7.88 19.41
N ASN A 692 18.97 7.16 18.64
CA ASN A 692 19.88 7.79 17.69
C ASN A 692 19.14 8.50 16.56
N ALA A 693 18.01 7.95 16.13
CA ALA A 693 17.15 8.52 15.09
C ALA A 693 16.55 9.88 15.51
N LEU A 694 16.52 10.17 16.82
CA LEU A 694 15.88 11.36 17.39
C LEU A 694 16.87 12.45 17.81
N ASN A 695 18.17 12.24 17.59
CA ASN A 695 19.21 13.17 18.05
C ASN A 695 19.07 14.55 17.40
N SER A 696 18.73 14.61 16.10
CA SER A 696 18.52 15.88 15.38
C SER A 696 17.43 16.72 16.04
N ILE A 697 16.24 16.12 16.25
CA ILE A 697 15.10 16.77 16.88
C ILE A 697 15.45 17.28 18.28
N VAL A 698 16.13 16.46 19.09
CA VAL A 698 16.54 16.85 20.45
C VAL A 698 17.57 17.98 20.44
N GLU A 699 18.52 17.96 19.51
CA GLU A 699 19.54 19.01 19.38
C GLU A 699 18.93 20.35 18.92
N ASP A 700 17.96 20.32 18.00
CA ASP A 700 17.36 21.51 17.40
C ASP A 700 16.29 22.15 18.29
N THR A 701 15.48 21.34 18.99
CA THR A 701 14.37 21.82 19.82
C THR A 701 14.71 21.92 21.31
N GLY A 702 15.64 21.10 21.79
CA GLY A 702 15.96 20.96 23.22
C GLY A 702 14.92 20.20 24.03
N VAL A 703 14.00 19.45 23.40
CA VAL A 703 13.04 18.58 24.10
C VAL A 703 13.73 17.48 24.88
N SER A 704 13.07 17.00 25.95
CA SER A 704 13.53 15.82 26.69
C SER A 704 12.75 14.58 26.26
N ILE A 705 13.42 13.44 26.20
CA ILE A 705 12.77 12.18 25.86
C ILE A 705 12.13 11.54 27.10
N LYS A 706 10.91 11.00 26.95
CA LYS A 706 10.25 10.12 27.94
C LYS A 706 9.67 8.89 27.27
N LEU A 707 9.58 7.80 28.03
CA LEU A 707 8.93 6.59 27.55
C LEU A 707 7.41 6.69 27.58
N LEU A 708 6.79 6.19 26.52
CA LEU A 708 5.37 5.86 26.46
C LEU A 708 5.28 4.40 25.99
N TYR A 709 4.72 3.52 26.81
CA TYR A 709 4.76 2.08 26.59
C TYR A 709 3.60 1.63 25.71
N THR A 710 3.88 0.94 24.60
CA THR A 710 2.92 0.26 23.71
C THR A 710 2.55 -1.13 24.22
N MET A 711 3.45 -1.83 24.92
CA MET A 711 3.18 -3.15 25.54
C MET A 711 2.83 -4.27 24.55
N GLU A 712 3.19 -4.12 23.28
CA GLU A 712 3.18 -5.22 22.30
C GLU A 712 4.19 -6.31 22.69
N MET A 713 5.35 -5.84 23.15
CA MET A 713 6.47 -6.63 23.60
C MET A 713 6.57 -6.65 25.13
N ALA A 714 7.29 -7.65 25.65
CA ALA A 714 7.54 -7.77 27.08
C ALA A 714 8.44 -6.61 27.56
N PRO A 715 8.18 -6.04 28.76
CA PRO A 715 8.96 -4.91 29.26
C PRO A 715 10.41 -5.29 29.53
N SER A 716 11.32 -4.32 29.40
CA SER A 716 12.73 -4.54 29.75
C SER A 716 12.95 -4.73 31.25
N ASP A 717 12.11 -4.12 32.10
CA ASP A 717 12.07 -4.36 33.54
C ASP A 717 11.07 -5.48 33.87
N SER A 718 11.60 -6.62 34.31
CA SER A 718 10.78 -7.79 34.70
C SER A 718 9.83 -7.56 35.88
N ASN A 719 9.95 -6.43 36.60
CA ASN A 719 9.00 -6.06 37.65
C ASN A 719 7.78 -5.31 37.12
N ASP A 720 7.84 -4.84 35.87
CA ASP A 720 6.74 -4.17 35.23
C ASP A 720 5.72 -5.18 34.67
N ASN A 721 4.47 -4.80 34.79
CA ASN A 721 3.29 -5.44 34.23
C ASN A 721 2.39 -4.37 33.59
N TYR A 722 1.33 -4.79 32.92
CA TYR A 722 0.40 -3.90 32.21
C TYR A 722 -0.07 -2.72 33.09
N ILE A 723 -0.55 -2.98 34.32
CA ILE A 723 -1.05 -1.94 35.22
C ILE A 723 0.04 -0.94 35.58
N SER A 724 1.26 -1.42 35.88
CA SER A 724 2.38 -0.55 36.22
C SER A 724 2.85 0.30 35.05
N MET A 725 2.89 -0.25 33.83
CA MET A 725 3.28 0.47 32.61
C MET A 725 2.24 1.50 32.22
N MET A 726 0.96 1.16 32.24
CA MET A 726 -0.11 2.13 32.03
C MET A 726 -0.12 3.23 33.10
N THR A 727 0.19 2.89 34.35
CA THR A 727 0.37 3.91 35.40
C THR A 727 1.59 4.81 35.10
N LYS A 728 2.68 4.28 34.55
CA LYS A 728 3.82 5.09 34.09
C LYS A 728 3.43 5.97 32.91
N ASN A 729 2.66 5.45 31.93
CA ASN A 729 2.12 6.23 30.81
C ASN A 729 1.33 7.43 31.34
N LEU A 730 0.35 7.21 32.21
CA LEU A 730 -0.43 8.29 32.84
C LEU A 730 0.48 9.36 33.47
N ASN A 731 1.43 8.94 34.32
CA ASN A 731 2.33 9.89 34.99
C ASN A 731 3.25 10.63 34.01
N ASN A 732 3.69 9.96 32.95
CA ASN A 732 4.57 10.53 31.94
C ASN A 732 3.81 11.55 31.08
N LEU A 733 2.57 11.24 30.67
CA LEU A 733 1.67 12.13 29.95
C LEU A 733 1.33 13.37 30.77
N VAL A 734 0.88 13.20 32.02
CA VAL A 734 0.60 14.32 32.95
C VAL A 734 1.83 15.22 33.06
N ASN A 735 3.00 14.63 33.31
CA ASN A 735 4.23 15.40 33.44
C ASN A 735 4.69 16.07 32.15
N GLY A 736 4.45 15.46 30.98
CA GLY A 736 4.83 16.03 29.69
C GLY A 736 3.95 17.17 29.24
N ILE A 737 2.64 17.07 29.47
CA ILE A 737 1.67 18.16 29.23
C ILE A 737 1.84 19.28 30.27
N GLY A 738 2.37 18.96 31.46
CA GLY A 738 2.67 19.93 32.51
C GLY A 738 1.52 20.19 33.47
N CYS A 739 0.53 19.28 33.47
CA CYS A 739 -0.39 19.08 34.58
C CYS A 739 0.30 18.28 35.72
#